data_AF-A0A3D9H6Y9-F1
#
_entry.id   AF-A0A3D9H6Y9-F1
#
_cell.length_a   1.000
_cell.length_b   1.000
_cell.length_c   1.000
_cell.angle_alpha   90.00
_cell.angle_beta   90.00
_cell.angle_gamma   90.00
#
_symmetry.space_group_name_H-M   'P 1'
#
loop_
_entity.id
_entity.type
_entity.pdbx_description
1 polymer ?
#
loop_
_entity_poly.entity_id
_entity_poly.type
_entity_poly.pdbx_seq_one_letter_code
_entity_poly.pdbx_strand_id
1 'polypeptide(L)'
;MISKPLLLLLFIIATLSNAQNTNPSTSSTAQETINGTVIAKDDNTPLPYAYLKIDKVGLGTVTDGNGKFQITIPKKYDTYTITISYLGFEDLKINITDFKAKNGNAFYMTPEAVSLDEVFVEKQKKLPSAKSLLRKVIKNIPDNYTSTPALLTGYYRETMKENGVYIKYTDAACQYYEAPYSKKKYKWRDYQSPYDFSMSSGTFNFSDNSLHRIHFHHQTLKDEQVNIINSRSSSNLSQRDFKANIEGGPLGLFARNRVKYQQSFLGKKATRDFTYAVSEELDSETGNWLYVLDFHTKTTKADLDAVASPKGRNRKQWVKANKRKLLKGKIYIDQKDLAVVRYECVIPNQLKEYFCGYKFNQVKHFDYKLDVRFKKKGNQYYVDNMRHEDEFIYKDSISLATTYYSAISEFKTTAISTQNVKKFARDDNFANTSSNQLYEFPLDYDADFWQNYTSKNPLATIDTTIRKDMEFEKTLEKQFKDKHIRNDSMPAPIAEIKPSSFKIHGETYTDNYAWLKDTKAPKNNKPVMDYLRQENEYTDNYNIPLKKAQRNIYKLLVSHVEKNTSSLPVKKNGYFYYTTYSEDDEYPIYYRKAVANDTIPEELLNVNERAKEKAYYTASLGAVSPNNQRIAVYENTTGTDEYTLKIKDLTNRTFLTDSIIGVSGMTWLDNNTFLYVNIEKGTYRASKVMRHILGTNAKTDAVIYEEKDPMFGVSIQKSKSKDYIFLRSGSSTSSEVWFLKADNPTGDFKIIQPREKNHLYGVAHHKDQFYIVTNKNALNYKIATVPVADVSKGKWTDLIPHQNGVLIQDLQVFDNYLVINEKENAQARLKIINQTTQKSHFIKLKEDFYNISMGYNPEFATDSLQFSYSSFETPTTTFNYHMDTKKKRLVKQHSKPIEHPFYKYVVERKWVTAKDGKLIPLTLISHKWRAKRKGNNHKVYLTSYGSYGSGQGIPGGPTVHHLVNSGYVYAIAHIRGGDDMGKEWYEDGKLFNKKNTFSDFIACADYLVAENYAKEGSIVASGGSAGGLLMGAVVNERPELFNTVILDVPFVDVINTMLDENLPLTVGEFEEWGNPKNKKQYQYIKSYSPYDNVKAQDYPNLLFFTGLNDTRVGYWEPAKMVAKLRATKTDDNLLLLKTDFSNGHSGGSGRFAGFRDSAYHLALIFELERLRKAKELKMSKP
;
A
#
# COMPACT_ATOMS: atom_id res chain seq x y z
N MET A 1 5.97 79.12 -14.92
CA MET A 1 4.79 78.80 -14.08
C MET A 1 5.16 77.55 -13.27
N ILE A 2 5.64 77.72 -12.04
CA ILE A 2 4.83 77.72 -10.79
C ILE A 2 4.14 76.36 -10.63
N SER A 3 4.55 75.43 -9.75
CA SER A 3 5.70 75.35 -8.81
C SER A 3 5.95 73.84 -8.54
N LYS A 4 7.11 73.19 -8.81
CA LYS A 4 8.47 73.32 -8.23
C LYS A 4 8.51 73.30 -6.69
N PRO A 5 9.53 72.73 -6.02
CA PRO A 5 10.65 71.86 -6.46
C PRO A 5 10.85 70.63 -5.49
N LEU A 6 11.93 69.81 -5.41
CA LEU A 6 13.13 69.48 -6.21
C LEU A 6 13.63 68.03 -5.89
N LEU A 7 14.35 67.41 -6.84
CA LEU A 7 15.54 66.50 -6.84
C LEU A 7 16.21 65.94 -5.54
N LEU A 8 17.21 65.02 -5.54
CA LEU A 8 17.75 63.94 -6.43
C LEU A 8 19.13 63.46 -5.87
N LEU A 9 19.69 62.34 -6.39
CA LEU A 9 21.05 61.76 -6.13
C LEU A 9 21.33 61.24 -4.70
N LEU A 10 22.28 60.32 -4.40
CA LEU A 10 22.88 59.12 -5.01
C LEU A 10 24.30 58.91 -4.39
N PHE A 11 24.63 57.67 -4.03
CA PHE A 11 25.97 57.06 -3.87
C PHE A 11 26.87 57.26 -2.60
N ILE A 12 26.85 56.19 -1.77
CA ILE A 12 27.98 55.28 -1.44
C ILE A 12 28.89 55.44 -0.17
N ILE A 13 28.66 54.49 0.77
CA ILE A 13 29.57 53.65 1.60
C ILE A 13 30.59 54.27 2.58
N ALA A 14 30.31 54.07 3.88
CA ALA A 14 31.17 53.36 4.84
C ALA A 14 30.31 52.72 5.96
N THR A 15 30.83 51.73 6.69
CA THR A 15 30.04 50.69 7.40
C THR A 15 29.83 50.86 8.91
N LEU A 16 28.68 50.32 9.37
CA LEU A 16 28.33 49.79 10.71
C LEU A 16 27.76 50.71 11.82
N SER A 17 26.67 50.20 12.42
CA SER A 17 26.06 50.51 13.73
C SER A 17 25.64 51.95 14.06
N ASN A 18 24.40 52.34 13.70
CA ASN A 18 23.28 52.42 14.66
C ASN A 18 21.95 52.85 14.01
N ALA A 19 20.84 52.45 14.66
CA ALA A 19 19.49 53.01 14.57
C ALA A 19 18.88 53.36 13.18
N GLN A 20 17.84 52.60 12.80
CA GLN A 20 16.51 53.22 12.59
C GLN A 20 15.38 52.18 12.60
N ASN A 21 14.43 52.37 13.52
CA ASN A 21 13.01 52.06 13.30
C ASN A 21 12.19 52.89 14.29
N THR A 22 12.08 54.19 14.01
CA THR A 22 11.30 55.13 14.81
C THR A 22 9.83 55.05 14.46
N ASN A 23 9.07 54.39 15.33
CA ASN A 23 7.76 54.81 15.84
C ASN A 23 6.80 55.56 14.88
N PRO A 24 5.65 54.95 14.56
CA PRO A 24 4.38 55.56 14.92
C PRO A 24 4.20 55.47 16.45
N SER A 25 4.19 56.62 17.12
CA SER A 25 4.11 56.71 18.58
C SER A 25 2.73 56.31 19.12
N THR A 26 2.71 55.26 19.94
CA THR A 26 1.86 55.12 21.14
C THR A 26 0.39 55.56 21.04
N SER A 27 -0.51 54.64 20.70
CA SER A 27 -1.79 54.60 21.40
C SER A 27 -1.53 54.09 22.83
N SER A 28 -1.61 54.96 23.82
CA SER A 28 -1.37 54.60 25.22
C SER A 28 -2.39 53.54 25.68
N THR A 29 -1.91 52.32 25.98
CA THR A 29 -2.65 51.46 26.91
C THR A 29 -2.70 52.22 28.22
N ALA A 30 -3.89 52.68 28.64
CA ALA A 30 -4.04 53.31 29.94
C ALA A 30 -3.57 52.33 31.03
N GLN A 31 -2.45 52.65 31.66
CA GLN A 31 -1.92 51.97 32.83
C GLN A 31 -1.95 52.98 33.96
N GLU A 32 -2.44 52.56 35.12
CA GLU A 32 -2.68 53.45 36.24
C GLU A 32 -1.73 53.05 37.37
N THR A 33 -0.86 53.97 37.77
CA THR A 33 0.08 53.76 38.86
C THR A 33 -0.60 54.07 40.18
N ILE A 34 -0.88 53.03 40.95
CA ILE A 34 -1.51 53.11 42.27
C ILE A 34 -0.41 53.11 43.32
N ASN A 35 -0.42 54.13 44.15
CA ASN A 35 0.42 54.26 45.33
C ASN A 35 -0.47 54.10 46.56
N GLY A 36 0.09 53.62 47.66
CA GLY A 36 -0.64 53.54 48.92
C GLY A 36 0.27 53.08 50.05
N THR A 37 -0.24 53.13 51.27
CA THR A 37 0.48 52.65 52.46
C THR A 37 -0.32 51.52 53.09
N VAL A 38 0.25 50.34 53.23
CA VAL A 38 -0.35 49.25 54.02
C VAL A 38 0.01 49.46 55.48
N ILE A 39 -1.00 49.53 56.34
CA ILE A 39 -0.85 49.79 57.77
C ILE A 39 -1.70 48.81 58.60
N ALA A 40 -1.26 48.50 59.80
CA ALA A 40 -2.00 47.74 60.78
C ALA A 40 -3.26 48.52 61.22
N LYS A 41 -4.40 47.84 61.36
CA LYS A 41 -5.69 48.48 61.67
C LYS A 41 -5.87 48.84 63.14
N ASP A 42 -5.15 48.16 64.02
CA ASP A 42 -5.21 48.28 65.48
C ASP A 42 -4.34 49.42 66.02
N ASP A 43 -3.09 49.56 65.55
CA ASP A 43 -2.14 50.57 66.03
C ASP A 43 -1.68 51.60 64.98
N ASN A 44 -2.09 51.44 63.71
CA ASN A 44 -1.67 52.23 62.55
C ASN A 44 -0.18 52.08 62.16
N THR A 45 0.54 51.09 62.69
CA THR A 45 1.94 50.83 62.33
C THR A 45 2.06 50.44 60.86
N PRO A 46 2.96 51.05 60.07
CA PRO A 46 3.19 50.63 58.69
C PRO A 46 3.71 49.21 58.58
N LEU A 47 3.20 48.45 57.60
CA LEU A 47 3.52 47.04 57.42
C LEU A 47 4.55 46.88 56.29
N PRO A 48 5.86 46.73 56.62
CA PRO A 48 6.91 46.64 55.61
C PRO A 48 6.94 45.27 54.95
N TYR A 49 7.24 45.19 53.65
CA TYR A 49 7.23 43.94 52.87
C TYR A 49 5.88 43.20 52.80
N ALA A 50 4.76 43.87 53.08
CA ALA A 50 3.43 43.39 52.75
C ALA A 50 3.33 43.16 51.24
N TYR A 51 2.81 41.99 50.86
CA TYR A 51 2.80 41.52 49.48
C TYR A 51 1.48 41.90 48.80
N LEU A 52 1.54 42.69 47.74
CA LEU A 52 0.39 43.06 46.93
C LEU A 52 0.41 42.26 45.63
N LYS A 53 -0.65 41.52 45.34
CA LYS A 53 -0.72 40.64 44.16
C LYS A 53 -2.10 40.71 43.52
N ILE A 54 -2.13 40.90 42.21
CA ILE A 54 -3.37 40.70 41.45
C ILE A 54 -3.60 39.20 41.27
N ASP A 55 -4.77 38.72 41.67
CA ASP A 55 -5.12 37.31 41.56
C ASP A 55 -5.11 36.84 40.10
N LYS A 56 -4.64 35.60 39.87
CA LYS A 56 -4.61 34.93 38.54
C LYS A 56 -3.70 35.59 37.48
N VAL A 57 -2.86 36.57 37.83
CA VAL A 57 -1.81 37.12 36.94
C VAL A 57 -0.49 37.31 37.68
N GLY A 58 0.62 37.28 36.93
CA GLY A 58 1.98 37.51 37.46
C GLY A 58 2.31 39.00 37.64
N LEU A 59 1.41 39.78 38.26
CA LEU A 59 1.62 41.19 38.55
C LEU A 59 1.41 41.46 40.05
N GLY A 60 2.40 42.06 40.68
CA GLY A 60 2.39 42.38 42.10
C GLY A 60 3.56 43.29 42.47
N THR A 61 3.59 43.71 43.72
CA THR A 61 4.66 44.53 44.33
C THR A 61 4.77 44.17 45.82
N VAL A 62 5.75 44.75 46.50
CA VAL A 62 5.87 44.70 47.97
C VAL A 62 5.92 46.11 48.53
N THR A 63 5.47 46.29 49.77
CA THR A 63 5.71 47.55 50.48
C THR A 63 7.17 47.72 50.89
N ASP A 64 7.62 48.96 50.94
CA ASP A 64 8.93 49.36 51.47
C ASP A 64 8.97 49.30 53.01
N GLY A 65 10.10 49.71 53.61
CA GLY A 65 10.28 49.77 55.06
C GLY A 65 9.30 50.69 55.81
N ASN A 66 8.53 51.54 55.11
CA ASN A 66 7.53 52.44 55.66
C ASN A 66 6.10 52.02 55.27
N GLY A 67 5.89 50.76 54.87
CA GLY A 67 4.61 50.24 54.44
C GLY A 67 4.10 50.80 53.10
N LYS A 68 4.90 51.57 52.36
CA LYS A 68 4.47 52.20 51.10
C LYS A 68 4.71 51.28 49.92
N PHE A 69 3.73 51.19 49.02
CA PHE A 69 3.89 50.49 47.75
C PHE A 69 3.61 51.42 46.55
N GLN A 70 4.13 51.00 45.41
CA GLN A 70 3.74 51.49 44.10
C GLN A 70 3.50 50.29 43.17
N ILE A 71 2.36 50.25 42.48
CA ILE A 71 2.02 49.22 41.48
C ILE A 71 1.32 49.84 40.27
N THR A 72 1.85 49.56 39.08
CA THR A 72 1.27 50.02 37.82
C THR A 72 0.34 48.97 37.25
N ILE A 73 -0.97 49.24 37.24
CA ILE A 73 -2.02 48.28 36.85
C ILE A 73 -2.60 48.64 35.46
N PRO A 74 -2.38 47.80 34.43
CA PRO A 74 -3.05 47.95 33.13
C PRO A 74 -4.57 47.80 33.21
N LYS A 75 -5.30 48.67 32.48
CA LYS A 75 -6.79 48.69 32.45
C LYS A 75 -7.46 47.35 32.14
N LYS A 76 -6.78 46.44 31.44
CA LYS A 76 -7.26 45.05 31.18
C LYS A 76 -7.47 44.20 32.45
N TYR A 77 -7.07 44.68 33.63
CA TYR A 77 -7.25 43.99 34.91
C TYR A 77 -8.31 44.66 35.81
N ASP A 78 -9.06 45.66 35.35
CA ASP A 78 -10.04 46.38 36.18
C ASP A 78 -11.12 45.48 36.82
N THR A 79 -11.41 44.32 36.21
CA THR A 79 -12.37 43.31 36.70
C THR A 79 -11.78 42.27 37.65
N TYR A 80 -10.48 42.34 37.96
CA TYR A 80 -9.78 41.39 38.81
C TYR A 80 -9.71 41.87 40.27
N THR A 81 -9.29 40.99 41.18
CA THR A 81 -9.07 41.29 42.59
C THR A 81 -7.58 41.44 42.86
N ILE A 82 -7.19 42.42 43.68
CA ILE A 82 -5.87 42.50 44.28
C ILE A 82 -5.95 42.06 45.75
N THR A 83 -5.05 41.17 46.12
CA THR A 83 -4.86 40.67 47.48
C THR A 83 -3.65 41.36 48.10
N ILE A 84 -3.80 41.92 49.30
CA ILE A 84 -2.71 42.41 50.15
C ILE A 84 -2.54 41.42 51.30
N SER A 85 -1.35 40.85 51.45
CA SER A 85 -1.04 39.82 52.44
C SER A 85 0.17 40.24 53.28
N TYR A 86 0.08 40.07 54.61
CA TYR A 86 1.21 40.28 55.53
C TYR A 86 1.11 39.28 56.69
N LEU A 87 2.26 38.83 57.20
CA LEU A 87 2.28 37.74 58.19
C LEU A 87 1.71 38.23 59.53
N GLY A 88 0.72 37.51 60.05
CA GLY A 88 -0.01 37.89 61.27
C GLY A 88 -1.24 38.79 61.02
N PHE A 89 -1.68 38.94 59.77
CA PHE A 89 -2.80 39.79 59.38
C PHE A 89 -3.73 39.08 58.36
N GLU A 90 -5.02 39.42 58.40
CA GLU A 90 -6.03 38.91 57.46
C GLU A 90 -5.72 39.37 56.02
N ASP A 91 -5.86 38.46 55.05
CA ASP A 91 -5.74 38.73 53.62
C ASP A 91 -6.75 39.80 53.14
N LEU A 92 -6.29 41.03 52.87
CA LEU A 92 -7.16 42.12 52.42
C LEU A 92 -7.38 42.04 50.90
N LYS A 93 -8.59 41.64 50.49
CA LYS A 93 -8.99 41.42 49.09
C LYS A 93 -9.90 42.54 48.59
N ILE A 94 -9.47 43.22 47.52
CA ILE A 94 -10.13 44.42 46.98
C ILE A 94 -10.29 44.27 45.46
N ASN A 95 -11.46 44.60 44.91
CA ASN A 95 -11.61 44.70 43.45
C ASN A 95 -10.67 45.79 42.90
N ILE A 96 -10.02 45.59 41.76
CA ILE A 96 -9.06 46.56 41.23
C ILE A 96 -9.71 47.92 40.93
N THR A 97 -10.99 47.95 40.54
CA THR A 97 -11.71 49.22 40.37
C THR A 97 -11.78 50.00 41.69
N ASP A 98 -12.09 49.33 42.81
CA ASP A 98 -12.16 49.95 44.14
C ASP A 98 -10.76 50.26 44.72
N PHE A 99 -9.76 49.44 44.38
CA PHE A 99 -8.36 49.66 44.76
C PHE A 99 -7.78 50.89 44.08
N LYS A 100 -8.08 51.07 42.78
CA LYS A 100 -7.72 52.27 42.00
C LYS A 100 -8.39 53.52 42.55
N ALA A 101 -9.68 53.43 42.91
CA ALA A 101 -10.41 54.51 43.58
C ALA A 101 -9.81 54.91 44.95
N LYS A 102 -8.90 54.10 45.51
CA LYS A 102 -8.16 54.37 46.76
C LYS A 102 -6.69 54.76 46.54
N ASN A 103 -6.30 55.19 45.33
CA ASN A 103 -4.95 55.68 45.06
C ASN A 103 -4.54 56.81 46.02
N GLY A 104 -3.37 56.68 46.63
CA GLY A 104 -2.83 57.59 47.65
C GLY A 104 -3.30 57.33 49.08
N ASN A 105 -4.30 56.47 49.30
CA ASN A 105 -4.84 56.20 50.63
C ASN A 105 -4.10 55.07 51.36
N ALA A 106 -4.39 54.95 52.66
CA ALA A 106 -3.94 53.86 53.49
C ALA A 106 -4.85 52.62 53.36
N PHE A 107 -4.24 51.44 53.37
CA PHE A 107 -4.88 50.13 53.30
C PHE A 107 -4.68 49.42 54.64
N TYR A 108 -5.75 49.39 55.43
CA TYR A 108 -5.75 48.88 56.80
C TYR A 108 -5.91 47.35 56.81
N MET A 109 -4.91 46.63 57.31
CA MET A 109 -5.00 45.18 57.52
C MET A 109 -5.39 44.88 58.97
N THR A 110 -6.36 44.00 59.19
CA THR A 110 -6.71 43.51 60.54
C THR A 110 -5.67 42.48 60.99
N PRO A 111 -5.10 42.55 62.20
CA PRO A 111 -4.30 41.46 62.74
C PRO A 111 -5.12 40.16 62.85
N GLU A 112 -4.54 39.03 62.45
CA GLU A 112 -5.16 37.71 62.56
C GLU A 112 -4.29 36.80 63.43
N ALA A 113 -4.82 36.43 64.60
CA ALA A 113 -4.19 35.49 65.51
C ALA A 113 -4.40 34.04 65.03
N VAL A 114 -3.67 33.62 63.99
CA VAL A 114 -3.64 32.22 63.55
C VAL A 114 -2.85 31.41 64.58
N SER A 115 -3.54 30.57 65.34
CA SER A 115 -2.89 29.59 66.22
C SER A 115 -2.18 28.56 65.34
N LEU A 116 -0.84 28.58 65.36
CA LEU A 116 -0.03 27.58 64.67
C LEU A 116 -0.10 26.26 65.45
N ASP A 117 -0.51 25.18 64.77
CA ASP A 117 -0.38 23.83 65.31
C ASP A 117 1.08 23.54 65.71
N GLU A 118 1.26 22.83 66.83
CA GLU A 118 2.55 22.58 67.44
C GLU A 118 3.51 21.84 66.48
N VAL A 119 4.59 22.51 66.07
CA VAL A 119 5.56 21.97 65.11
C VAL A 119 6.47 20.95 65.79
N PHE A 120 6.08 19.68 65.75
CA PHE A 120 6.95 18.57 66.14
C PHE A 120 8.15 18.46 65.20
N VAL A 121 9.30 18.98 65.63
CA VAL A 121 10.60 18.72 64.98
C VAL A 121 11.06 17.30 65.34
N GLU A 122 10.38 16.29 64.79
CA GLU A 122 10.88 14.91 64.82
C GLU A 122 12.19 14.82 64.03
N LYS A 123 13.15 14.07 64.57
CA LYS A 123 14.42 13.76 63.90
C LYS A 123 14.14 13.15 62.52
N GLN A 124 14.50 13.87 61.46
CA GLN A 124 14.23 13.56 60.04
C GLN A 124 14.22 12.04 59.79
N LYS A 125 13.04 11.47 59.51
CA LYS A 125 12.89 10.04 59.23
C LYS A 125 13.82 9.67 58.09
N LYS A 126 14.81 8.82 58.40
CA LYS A 126 15.88 8.46 57.46
C LYS A 126 15.25 7.90 56.18
N LEU A 127 15.37 8.65 55.08
CA LEU A 127 14.72 8.33 53.81
C LEU A 127 14.94 6.86 53.43
N PRO A 128 13.91 6.16 52.93
CA PRO A 128 14.04 4.76 52.57
C PRO A 128 15.06 4.65 51.44
N SER A 129 16.11 3.83 51.61
CA SER A 129 17.06 3.60 50.51
C SER A 129 16.33 3.22 49.22
N ALA A 130 16.74 3.74 48.06
CA ALA A 130 16.06 3.51 46.79
C ALA A 130 15.85 2.01 46.49
N LYS A 131 16.78 1.15 46.92
CA LYS A 131 16.67 -0.32 46.84
C LYS A 131 15.51 -0.89 47.67
N SER A 132 15.24 -0.32 48.85
CA SER A 132 14.09 -0.67 49.69
C SER A 132 12.79 -0.16 49.08
N LEU A 133 12.76 1.12 48.67
CA LEU A 133 11.59 1.75 48.06
C LEU A 133 11.16 1.03 46.76
N LEU A 134 12.08 0.80 45.82
CA LEU A 134 11.81 0.03 44.60
C LEU A 134 11.24 -1.36 44.89
N ARG A 135 11.74 -2.06 45.92
CA ARG A 135 11.17 -3.38 46.32
C ARG A 135 9.74 -3.26 46.81
N LYS A 136 9.40 -2.22 47.59
CA LYS A 136 8.04 -1.94 48.05
C LYS A 136 7.11 -1.63 46.88
N VAL A 137 7.50 -0.71 46.00
CA VAL A 137 6.76 -0.36 44.78
C VAL A 137 6.48 -1.60 43.94
N ILE A 138 7.51 -2.39 43.59
CA ILE A 138 7.38 -3.62 42.79
C ILE A 138 6.42 -4.63 43.44
N LYS A 139 6.37 -4.71 44.78
CA LYS A 139 5.45 -5.59 45.49
C LYS A 139 4.00 -5.18 45.26
N ASN A 140 3.71 -3.87 45.29
CA ASN A 140 2.36 -3.31 45.23
C ASN A 140 1.86 -3.02 43.80
N ILE A 141 2.66 -3.19 42.74
CA ILE A 141 2.18 -3.04 41.35
C ILE A 141 0.92 -3.89 41.06
N PRO A 142 0.80 -5.16 41.47
CA PRO A 142 -0.43 -5.95 41.24
C PRO A 142 -1.66 -5.42 42.00
N ASP A 143 -1.44 -4.68 43.08
CA ASP A 143 -2.50 -4.15 43.95
C ASP A 143 -2.92 -2.74 43.50
N ASN A 144 -2.00 -1.99 42.89
CA ASN A 144 -2.18 -0.62 42.40
C ASN A 144 -2.59 -0.51 40.92
N TYR A 145 -2.34 -1.54 40.09
CA TYR A 145 -2.68 -1.54 38.67
C TYR A 145 -3.41 -2.81 38.26
N THR A 146 -4.49 -2.66 37.50
CA THR A 146 -5.50 -3.70 37.31
C THR A 146 -4.99 -4.97 36.62
N SER A 147 -5.51 -6.12 37.07
CA SER A 147 -5.36 -7.44 36.44
C SER A 147 -6.46 -7.76 35.41
N THR A 148 -7.47 -6.90 35.26
CA THR A 148 -8.50 -6.97 34.21
C THR A 148 -8.30 -5.89 33.14
N PRO A 149 -8.73 -6.11 31.88
CA PRO A 149 -8.62 -5.09 30.83
C PRO A 149 -9.44 -3.83 31.13
N ALA A 150 -8.98 -2.69 30.63
CA ALA A 150 -9.72 -1.43 30.68
C ALA A 150 -9.88 -0.81 29.28
N LEU A 151 -10.95 -0.06 29.10
CA LEU A 151 -11.19 0.76 27.92
C LEU A 151 -10.97 2.22 28.31
N LEU A 152 -9.85 2.80 27.88
CA LEU A 152 -9.60 4.23 28.04
C LEU A 152 -10.21 4.96 26.84
N THR A 153 -11.14 5.87 27.06
CA THR A 153 -11.52 6.86 26.04
C THR A 153 -10.70 8.12 26.30
N GLY A 154 -10.13 8.69 25.26
CA GLY A 154 -9.29 9.86 25.40
C GLY A 154 -8.99 10.55 24.10
N TYR A 155 -8.08 11.51 24.20
CA TYR A 155 -7.71 12.43 23.15
C TYR A 155 -6.24 12.22 22.80
N TYR A 156 -5.95 12.06 21.51
CA TYR A 156 -4.61 11.93 20.96
C TYR A 156 -4.29 13.14 20.07
N ARG A 157 -3.09 13.70 20.21
CA ARG A 157 -2.56 14.81 19.41
C ARG A 157 -1.15 14.50 18.93
N GLU A 158 -0.85 14.85 17.69
CA GLU A 158 0.49 14.86 17.11
C GLU A 158 0.76 16.24 16.48
N THR A 159 1.91 16.84 16.79
CA THR A 159 2.35 18.10 16.18
C THR A 159 3.79 18.00 15.72
N MET A 160 4.12 18.72 14.64
CA MET A 160 5.48 18.81 14.11
C MET A 160 5.81 20.26 13.77
N LYS A 161 7.03 20.67 14.12
CA LYS A 161 7.60 21.99 13.83
C LYS A 161 8.81 21.88 12.93
N GLU A 162 8.97 22.86 12.05
CA GLU A 162 10.17 23.14 11.28
C GLU A 162 10.71 24.51 11.70
N ASN A 163 11.98 24.57 12.11
CA ASN A 163 12.65 25.79 12.59
C ASN A 163 11.81 26.57 13.63
N GLY A 164 11.08 25.85 14.48
CA GLY A 164 10.21 26.40 15.54
C GLY A 164 8.74 26.68 15.13
N VAL A 165 8.42 26.70 13.84
CA VAL A 165 7.08 26.99 13.29
C VAL A 165 6.30 25.69 13.06
N TYR A 166 5.04 25.61 13.44
CA TYR A 166 4.21 24.41 13.17
C TYR A 166 4.04 24.17 11.65
N ILE A 167 4.36 22.94 11.21
CA ILE A 167 4.15 22.47 9.83
C ILE A 167 3.12 21.34 9.71
N LYS A 168 2.82 20.63 10.80
CA LYS A 168 1.80 19.58 10.84
C LYS A 168 1.07 19.56 12.17
N TYR A 169 -0.23 19.32 12.12
CA TYR A 169 -1.09 19.08 13.27
C TYR A 169 -2.04 17.93 12.97
N THR A 170 -2.23 17.00 13.90
CA THR A 170 -3.16 15.88 13.74
C THR A 170 -3.77 15.51 15.09
N ASP A 171 -5.07 15.32 15.10
CA ASP A 171 -5.90 15.10 16.29
C ASP A 171 -6.80 13.89 16.11
N ALA A 172 -7.06 13.17 17.20
CA ALA A 172 -8.08 12.14 17.25
C ALA A 172 -8.76 12.03 18.62
N ALA A 173 -10.07 11.83 18.60
CA ALA A 173 -10.79 11.21 19.70
C ALA A 173 -10.71 9.69 19.49
N CYS A 174 -10.22 8.95 20.48
CA CYS A 174 -10.01 7.51 20.34
C CYS A 174 -10.38 6.72 21.60
N GLN A 175 -10.59 5.43 21.40
CA GLN A 175 -10.73 4.44 22.46
C GLN A 175 -9.51 3.52 22.41
N TYR A 176 -8.92 3.23 23.56
CA TYR A 176 -7.77 2.36 23.70
C TYR A 176 -8.13 1.19 24.61
N TYR A 177 -7.96 -0.03 24.09
CA TYR A 177 -8.01 -1.24 24.88
C TYR A 177 -6.67 -1.37 25.63
N GLU A 178 -6.69 -1.03 26.91
CA GLU A 178 -5.59 -1.23 27.85
C GLU A 178 -5.56 -2.70 28.30
N ALA A 179 -4.55 -3.43 27.84
CA ALA A 179 -4.27 -4.77 28.33
C ALA A 179 -3.88 -4.73 29.83
N PRO A 180 -4.32 -5.72 30.63
CA PRO A 180 -4.06 -5.75 32.07
C PRO A 180 -2.57 -5.89 32.40
N TYR A 181 -2.21 -5.53 33.63
CA TYR A 181 -0.87 -5.77 34.16
C TYR A 181 -0.57 -7.28 34.19
N SER A 182 0.63 -7.64 33.70
CA SER A 182 1.13 -9.01 33.79
C SER A 182 2.36 -9.11 34.69
N LYS A 183 2.34 -10.08 35.61
CA LYS A 183 3.50 -10.46 36.43
C LYS A 183 4.62 -11.10 35.59
N LYS A 184 4.35 -11.52 34.34
CA LYS A 184 5.32 -12.04 33.37
C LYS A 184 6.19 -10.91 32.83
N LYS A 185 7.50 -11.15 32.72
CA LYS A 185 8.39 -10.23 31.99
C LYS A 185 8.09 -10.29 30.49
N TYR A 186 7.66 -9.18 29.93
CA TYR A 186 7.54 -9.00 28.49
C TYR A 186 8.90 -9.19 27.80
N LYS A 187 8.95 -10.11 26.85
CA LYS A 187 10.07 -10.36 25.93
C LYS A 187 9.86 -9.50 24.68
N TRP A 188 10.92 -9.30 23.90
CA TRP A 188 10.81 -8.58 22.62
C TRP A 188 9.78 -9.20 21.65
N ARG A 189 9.51 -10.51 21.76
CA ARG A 189 8.49 -11.25 20.98
C ARG A 189 7.03 -10.99 21.41
N ASP A 190 6.83 -10.44 22.61
CA ASP A 190 5.50 -10.08 23.12
C ASP A 190 5.06 -8.70 22.57
N TYR A 191 6.01 -7.95 21.99
CA TYR A 191 5.71 -6.78 21.17
C TYR A 191 5.46 -7.19 19.72
N GLN A 192 4.64 -6.40 19.01
CA GLN A 192 4.42 -6.47 17.58
C GLN A 192 4.75 -5.11 16.96
N SER A 193 5.32 -5.14 15.77
CA SER A 193 5.36 -3.97 14.90
C SER A 193 4.05 -3.92 14.11
N PRO A 194 3.40 -2.75 13.95
CA PRO A 194 2.28 -2.61 13.03
C PRO A 194 2.72 -2.58 11.56
N TYR A 195 4.04 -2.57 11.32
CA TYR A 195 4.69 -2.82 10.03
C TYR A 195 5.20 -4.26 9.98
N ASP A 196 5.00 -4.93 8.85
CA ASP A 196 5.56 -6.26 8.62
C ASP A 196 7.10 -6.21 8.57
N PHE A 197 7.74 -6.84 9.57
CA PHE A 197 9.19 -6.97 9.67
C PHE A 197 9.56 -8.43 9.92
N SER A 198 10.01 -9.13 8.87
CA SER A 198 10.94 -10.25 9.10
C SER A 198 12.21 -9.71 9.78
N MET A 199 12.65 -10.38 10.85
CA MET A 199 13.77 -9.94 11.69
C MET A 199 15.16 -10.47 11.23
N SER A 200 15.29 -11.00 10.01
CA SER A 200 16.50 -11.72 9.57
C SER A 200 17.67 -10.84 9.09
N SER A 201 17.40 -9.67 8.52
CA SER A 201 18.41 -8.82 7.84
C SER A 201 18.79 -7.60 8.69
N GLY A 202 20.08 -7.47 9.02
CA GLY A 202 20.62 -6.39 9.86
C GLY A 202 20.80 -5.03 9.17
N THR A 203 20.07 -4.79 8.09
CA THR A 203 20.02 -3.53 7.34
C THR A 203 18.61 -2.97 7.49
N PHE A 204 18.52 -1.67 7.79
CA PHE A 204 17.27 -0.92 7.74
C PHE A 204 17.39 0.02 6.53
N ASN A 205 16.75 -0.29 5.42
CA ASN A 205 16.50 0.71 4.40
C ASN A 205 15.24 1.50 4.79
N PHE A 206 15.30 2.80 4.57
CA PHE A 206 14.21 3.73 4.82
C PHE A 206 13.59 4.03 3.46
N SER A 207 12.26 4.00 3.34
CA SER A 207 11.62 4.65 2.20
C SER A 207 11.69 6.15 2.43
N ASP A 208 12.04 6.94 1.41
CA ASP A 208 12.46 8.34 1.57
C ASP A 208 11.41 9.29 2.17
N ASN A 209 10.15 8.88 2.28
CA ASN A 209 9.02 9.68 2.78
C ASN A 209 8.72 9.49 4.29
N SER A 210 9.61 8.88 5.07
CA SER A 210 9.40 8.62 6.51
C SER A 210 10.62 9.01 7.35
N LEU A 211 10.47 10.04 8.19
CA LEU A 211 11.52 10.45 9.14
C LEU A 211 11.72 9.44 10.28
N HIS A 212 10.61 8.89 10.78
CA HIS A 212 10.54 8.38 12.14
C HIS A 212 10.32 6.86 12.18
N ARG A 213 11.36 6.07 11.89
CA ARG A 213 11.26 4.59 11.90
C ARG A 213 12.05 3.87 12.99
N ILE A 214 13.19 4.40 13.44
CA ILE A 214 14.22 3.57 14.13
C ILE A 214 14.54 4.01 15.56
N HIS A 215 14.04 5.17 15.99
CA HIS A 215 14.02 5.45 17.41
C HIS A 215 12.75 4.80 17.96
N PHE A 216 12.95 3.86 18.90
CA PHE A 216 12.06 3.27 19.92
C PHE A 216 10.56 2.95 19.69
N HIS A 217 9.88 3.45 18.67
CA HIS A 217 8.46 3.84 18.73
C HIS A 217 7.47 2.91 18.03
N HIS A 218 7.93 2.08 17.10
CA HIS A 218 7.03 1.26 16.29
C HIS A 218 6.56 -0.05 16.97
N GLN A 219 6.85 -0.31 18.24
CA GLN A 219 6.55 -1.62 18.86
C GLN A 219 5.50 -1.52 19.94
N THR A 220 4.34 -2.13 19.71
CA THR A 220 3.15 -2.14 20.57
C THR A 220 3.04 -3.49 21.26
N LEU A 221 2.30 -3.62 22.37
CA LEU A 221 1.99 -4.95 22.89
C LEU A 221 0.94 -5.62 22.00
N LYS A 222 1.10 -6.93 21.73
CA LYS A 222 0.15 -7.73 20.91
C LYS A 222 -1.30 -7.70 21.41
N ASP A 223 -1.49 -7.45 22.69
CA ASP A 223 -2.80 -7.41 23.33
C ASP A 223 -3.45 -6.03 23.37
N GLU A 224 -2.78 -4.98 22.87
CA GLU A 224 -3.25 -3.60 22.90
C GLU A 224 -3.79 -3.14 21.54
N GLN A 225 -4.86 -2.35 21.56
CA GLN A 225 -5.55 -1.88 20.35
C GLN A 225 -6.10 -0.47 20.55
N VAL A 226 -6.23 0.31 19.48
CA VAL A 226 -6.87 1.63 19.47
C VAL A 226 -7.94 1.69 18.39
N ASN A 227 -9.13 2.19 18.69
CA ASN A 227 -10.16 2.55 17.71
C ASN A 227 -10.26 4.08 17.61
N ILE A 228 -10.35 4.64 16.40
CA ILE A 228 -10.53 6.08 16.19
C ILE A 228 -12.02 6.39 16.09
N ILE A 229 -12.53 7.24 16.99
CA ILE A 229 -13.92 7.72 16.99
C ILE A 229 -14.08 8.84 15.95
N ASN A 230 -13.18 9.82 15.97
CA ASN A 230 -13.12 10.92 15.02
C ASN A 230 -11.68 11.43 14.91
N SER A 231 -11.30 11.99 13.76
CA SER A 231 -9.96 12.51 13.48
C SER A 231 -10.04 13.82 12.69
N ARG A 232 -9.02 14.67 12.83
CA ARG A 232 -8.86 15.90 12.04
C ARG A 232 -7.37 16.22 11.87
N SER A 233 -6.94 16.73 10.71
CA SER A 233 -5.51 16.98 10.47
C SER A 233 -5.27 18.16 9.53
N SER A 234 -4.23 18.96 9.80
CA SER A 234 -3.76 20.01 8.90
C SER A 234 -2.25 19.92 8.65
N SER A 235 -1.84 20.50 7.52
CA SER A 235 -0.46 20.75 7.12
C SER A 235 -0.32 22.24 6.83
N ASN A 236 0.85 22.83 7.07
CA ASN A 236 1.08 24.24 6.78
C ASN A 236 1.13 24.48 5.26
N LEU A 237 0.30 25.40 4.77
CA LEU A 237 0.11 25.65 3.34
C LEU A 237 1.19 26.56 2.71
N SER A 238 2.14 27.08 3.50
CA SER A 238 3.14 28.07 3.05
C SER A 238 4.31 27.48 2.24
N GLN A 239 4.08 26.41 1.47
CA GLN A 239 5.07 25.67 0.67
C GLN A 239 6.31 25.11 1.42
N ARG A 240 6.31 25.11 2.76
CA ARG A 240 7.36 24.47 3.60
C ARG A 240 7.13 22.95 3.71
N ASP A 241 6.98 22.32 2.55
CA ASP A 241 6.46 20.96 2.43
C ASP A 241 7.57 19.91 2.52
N PHE A 242 8.08 19.69 3.74
CA PHE A 242 8.84 18.48 4.01
C PHE A 242 7.89 17.27 4.08
N LYS A 243 7.75 16.54 2.96
CA LYS A 243 6.86 15.37 2.81
C LYS A 243 7.37 14.12 3.55
N ALA A 244 7.53 14.22 4.86
CA ALA A 244 7.89 13.09 5.70
C ALA A 244 7.02 12.97 6.94
N ASN A 245 6.57 11.74 7.19
CA ASN A 245 5.67 11.45 8.29
C ASN A 245 6.39 10.95 9.54
N ILE A 246 5.84 11.34 10.69
CA ILE A 246 6.05 10.65 11.97
C ILE A 246 5.20 9.37 11.92
N GLU A 247 5.84 8.23 12.08
CA GLU A 247 5.23 6.91 12.01
C GLU A 247 5.19 6.29 13.42
N GLY A 248 4.00 6.04 13.97
CA GLY A 248 3.87 5.44 15.32
C GLY A 248 2.50 5.59 15.97
N GLY A 249 1.87 6.76 15.83
CA GLY A 249 0.47 6.96 16.23
C GLY A 249 0.21 6.78 17.74
N PRO A 250 -1.07 6.61 18.14
CA PRO A 250 -1.44 6.42 19.54
C PRO A 250 -0.89 5.11 20.12
N LEU A 251 -0.92 4.00 19.37
CA LEU A 251 -0.37 2.73 19.86
C LEU A 251 1.14 2.76 20.14
N GLY A 252 1.94 3.43 19.29
CA GLY A 252 3.38 3.60 19.52
C GLY A 252 3.70 4.45 20.76
N LEU A 253 2.78 5.34 21.14
CA LEU A 253 2.84 6.08 22.40
C LEU A 253 2.50 5.18 23.59
N PHE A 254 1.42 4.39 23.55
CA PHE A 254 1.01 3.52 24.67
C PHE A 254 2.05 2.47 25.08
N ALA A 255 2.85 1.97 24.11
CA ALA A 255 4.01 1.14 24.36
C ALA A 255 5.07 1.76 25.30
N ARG A 256 4.95 3.06 25.60
CA ARG A 256 5.79 3.76 26.57
C ARG A 256 5.45 3.45 28.01
N ASN A 257 4.26 2.90 28.34
CA ASN A 257 3.84 2.60 29.72
C ASN A 257 4.83 1.65 30.44
N ARG A 258 5.80 2.22 31.17
CA ARG A 258 6.91 1.45 31.78
C ARG A 258 6.48 0.69 33.03
N VAL A 259 5.38 1.08 33.67
CA VAL A 259 4.83 0.41 34.85
C VAL A 259 4.38 -1.02 34.52
N LYS A 260 3.85 -1.25 33.31
CA LYS A 260 3.54 -2.60 32.79
C LYS A 260 4.76 -3.53 32.72
N TYR A 261 6.00 -3.01 32.81
CA TYR A 261 7.22 -3.77 32.56
C TYR A 261 8.15 -3.87 33.78
N GLN A 262 8.09 -4.99 34.52
CA GLN A 262 9.01 -5.28 35.65
C GLN A 262 10.51 -5.23 35.30
N GLN A 263 10.89 -5.33 34.03
CA GLN A 263 12.29 -5.26 33.59
C GLN A 263 12.80 -3.83 33.27
N SER A 264 11.97 -2.80 33.42
CA SER A 264 12.35 -1.38 33.33
C SER A 264 13.21 -0.96 34.54
N PHE A 265 13.26 0.34 34.85
CA PHE A 265 13.78 0.88 36.10
C PHE A 265 13.10 0.29 37.37
N LEU A 266 11.97 -0.42 37.23
CA LEU A 266 11.24 -1.14 38.28
C LEU A 266 11.69 -2.61 38.45
N GLY A 267 12.95 -2.94 38.17
CA GLY A 267 13.44 -4.33 38.23
C GLY A 267 14.20 -4.72 39.49
N LYS A 268 14.13 -6.01 39.89
CA LYS A 268 15.00 -6.57 40.95
C LYS A 268 16.51 -6.39 40.70
N LYS A 269 16.92 -6.14 39.45
CA LYS A 269 18.31 -5.83 39.05
C LYS A 269 18.52 -4.35 38.68
N ALA A 270 17.56 -3.46 38.93
CA ALA A 270 17.62 -2.06 38.51
C ALA A 270 18.82 -1.34 39.15
N THR A 271 19.12 -1.57 40.43
CA THR A 271 20.29 -0.99 41.13
C THR A 271 21.66 -1.47 40.60
N ARG A 272 21.69 -2.44 39.67
CA ARG A 272 22.90 -2.84 38.92
C ARG A 272 23.07 -2.02 37.63
N ASP A 273 21.98 -1.49 37.08
CA ASP A 273 21.92 -0.88 35.76
C ASP A 273 21.74 0.65 35.85
N PHE A 274 21.21 1.11 36.99
CA PHE A 274 20.99 2.50 37.37
C PHE A 274 21.48 2.76 38.81
N THR A 275 21.91 3.99 39.05
CA THR A 275 22.01 4.65 40.35
C THR A 275 20.70 5.39 40.62
N TYR A 276 20.40 5.59 41.90
CA TYR A 276 19.20 6.27 42.36
C TYR A 276 19.53 7.17 43.54
N ALA A 277 19.04 8.40 43.52
CA ALA A 277 18.86 9.22 44.71
C ALA A 277 17.38 9.16 45.13
N VAL A 278 17.12 9.46 46.40
CA VAL A 278 15.76 9.55 46.95
C VAL A 278 15.62 10.94 47.52
N SER A 279 14.58 11.64 47.08
CA SER A 279 14.13 12.92 47.62
C SER A 279 12.63 12.83 47.90
N GLU A 280 12.07 13.84 48.56
CA GLU A 280 10.63 13.99 48.78
C GLU A 280 10.17 15.29 48.12
N GLU A 281 9.01 15.25 47.47
CA GLU A 281 8.40 16.38 46.78
C GLU A 281 6.90 16.35 47.11
N LEU A 282 6.30 17.51 47.37
CA LEU A 282 4.86 17.61 47.61
C LEU A 282 4.14 17.64 46.25
N ASP A 283 3.20 16.73 46.02
CA ASP A 283 2.37 16.75 44.83
C ASP A 283 1.44 17.96 44.85
N SER A 284 1.63 18.89 43.92
CA SER A 284 0.77 20.08 43.80
C SER A 284 -0.65 19.77 43.28
N GLU A 285 -0.89 18.58 42.70
CA GLU A 285 -2.23 18.17 42.25
C GLU A 285 -3.03 17.43 43.34
N THR A 286 -2.37 16.68 44.24
CA THR A 286 -3.06 15.86 45.27
C THR A 286 -2.82 16.28 46.71
N GLY A 287 -1.81 17.12 46.99
CA GLY A 287 -1.36 17.44 48.34
C GLY A 287 -0.64 16.27 49.05
N ASN A 288 -0.44 15.13 48.38
CA ASN A 288 0.28 14.00 48.96
C ASN A 288 1.80 14.25 48.87
N TRP A 289 2.52 13.87 49.92
CA TRP A 289 3.96 13.68 49.79
C TRP A 289 4.27 12.52 48.84
N LEU A 290 5.24 12.74 47.95
CA LEU A 290 5.76 11.76 47.02
C LEU A 290 7.20 11.44 47.38
N TYR A 291 7.60 10.17 47.24
CA TYR A 291 9.01 9.85 47.06
C TYR A 291 9.39 10.08 45.60
N VAL A 292 10.43 10.89 45.37
CA VAL A 292 11.02 11.09 44.05
C VAL A 292 12.30 10.26 43.97
N LEU A 293 12.32 9.33 43.02
CA LEU A 293 13.50 8.56 42.65
C LEU A 293 14.12 9.16 41.40
N ASP A 294 15.04 10.11 41.59
CA ASP A 294 16.01 10.49 40.56
C ASP A 294 16.85 9.27 40.19
N PHE A 295 16.81 8.86 38.93
CA PHE A 295 17.61 7.76 38.42
C PHE A 295 18.55 8.24 37.32
N HIS A 296 19.77 7.70 37.31
CA HIS A 296 20.65 7.80 36.15
C HIS A 296 21.29 6.45 35.86
N THR A 297 21.68 6.23 34.60
CA THR A 297 22.35 5.00 34.21
C THR A 297 23.73 4.92 34.84
N LYS A 298 24.17 3.69 35.12
CA LYS A 298 25.56 3.39 35.47
C LYS A 298 26.50 3.30 34.27
N THR A 299 25.96 3.33 33.04
CA THR A 299 26.77 3.35 31.82
C THR A 299 27.31 4.75 31.57
N THR A 300 28.63 4.91 31.70
CA THR A 300 29.35 6.15 31.47
C THR A 300 29.63 6.39 29.97
N LYS A 301 30.14 7.57 29.62
CA LYS A 301 30.67 7.85 28.28
C LYS A 301 31.84 6.91 27.94
N ALA A 302 32.80 6.76 28.86
CA ALA A 302 33.95 5.86 28.70
C ALA A 302 33.55 4.39 28.47
N ASP A 303 32.48 3.90 29.12
CA ASP A 303 31.94 2.55 28.89
C ASP A 303 31.41 2.34 27.45
N LEU A 304 31.03 3.41 26.75
CA LEU A 304 30.55 3.37 25.37
C LEU A 304 31.68 3.58 24.37
N ASP A 305 32.64 4.46 24.67
CA ASP A 305 33.88 4.63 23.89
C ASP A 305 34.67 3.32 23.81
N ALA A 306 34.82 2.61 24.93
CA ALA A 306 35.46 1.28 24.97
C ALA A 306 34.75 0.20 24.12
N VAL A 307 33.53 0.48 23.64
CA VAL A 307 32.63 -0.46 22.96
C VAL A 307 32.27 0.04 21.54
N ALA A 308 32.95 1.08 21.04
CA ALA A 308 32.57 1.92 19.89
C ALA A 308 32.38 1.26 18.51
N SER A 309 32.52 -0.06 18.36
CA SER A 309 32.13 -0.78 17.14
C SER A 309 30.86 -1.63 17.34
N PRO A 310 29.76 -1.35 16.60
CA PRO A 310 28.59 -2.23 16.55
C PRO A 310 28.85 -3.54 15.78
N LYS A 311 30.05 -3.73 15.19
CA LYS A 311 30.50 -4.94 14.49
C LYS A 311 31.61 -5.66 15.29
N GLY A 312 31.69 -6.99 15.16
CA GLY A 312 32.74 -7.79 15.82
C GLY A 312 32.46 -8.17 17.29
N ARG A 313 33.52 -8.53 18.02
CA ARG A 313 33.46 -9.17 19.37
C ARG A 313 32.67 -8.34 20.41
N ASN A 314 32.67 -7.01 20.30
CA ASN A 314 32.04 -6.10 21.26
C ASN A 314 30.52 -5.91 21.05
N ARG A 315 29.93 -6.46 19.97
CA ARG A 315 28.48 -6.36 19.67
C ARG A 315 27.58 -6.79 20.83
N LYS A 316 27.98 -7.76 21.66
CA LYS A 316 27.21 -8.17 22.86
C LYS A 316 27.15 -7.08 23.94
N GLN A 317 28.24 -6.32 24.13
CA GLN A 317 28.30 -5.20 25.08
C GLN A 317 27.50 -4.01 24.53
N TRP A 318 27.67 -3.69 23.24
CA TRP A 318 26.88 -2.65 22.57
C TRP A 318 25.37 -2.94 22.66
N VAL A 319 24.94 -4.19 22.34
CA VAL A 319 23.54 -4.63 22.49
C VAL A 319 23.06 -4.58 23.95
N LYS A 320 23.93 -4.75 24.94
CA LYS A 320 23.59 -4.66 26.38
C LYS A 320 23.38 -3.20 26.82
N ALA A 321 24.18 -2.25 26.33
CA ALA A 321 23.95 -0.82 26.52
C ALA A 321 22.70 -0.34 25.76
N ASN A 322 22.56 -0.73 24.50
CA ASN A 322 21.42 -0.49 23.61
C ASN A 322 20.08 -1.10 24.13
N LYS A 323 20.10 -1.92 25.18
CA LYS A 323 18.90 -2.43 25.89
C LYS A 323 18.43 -1.55 27.07
N ARG A 324 19.20 -0.54 27.48
CA ARG A 324 18.96 0.26 28.70
C ARG A 324 18.54 1.71 28.46
N LYS A 325 18.39 2.10 27.19
CA LYS A 325 18.32 3.44 26.58
C LYS A 325 17.38 4.54 27.15
N LEU A 326 16.80 4.42 28.34
CA LEU A 326 16.22 5.56 29.05
C LEU A 326 17.11 5.81 30.27
N LEU A 327 17.97 6.83 30.18
CA LEU A 327 19.27 6.82 30.88
C LEU A 327 19.43 7.90 31.95
N LYS A 328 18.51 8.87 32.06
CA LYS A 328 18.22 9.56 33.33
C LYS A 328 16.76 10.02 33.39
N GLY A 329 16.27 10.31 34.59
CA GLY A 329 14.90 10.77 34.81
C GLY A 329 14.47 10.72 36.27
N LYS A 330 13.18 10.91 36.52
CA LYS A 330 12.55 10.82 37.84
C LYS A 330 11.41 9.81 37.82
N ILE A 331 11.20 9.14 38.95
CA ILE A 331 10.01 8.29 39.20
C ILE A 331 9.35 8.83 40.46
N TYR A 332 8.11 9.25 40.34
CA TYR A 332 7.28 9.81 41.40
C TYR A 332 6.41 8.70 41.98
N ILE A 333 6.50 8.50 43.30
CA ILE A 333 5.85 7.41 44.00
C ILE A 333 5.02 7.98 45.15
N ASP A 334 3.72 7.68 45.16
CA ASP A 334 2.83 8.03 46.27
C ASP A 334 3.31 7.35 47.57
N GLN A 335 3.47 8.10 48.67
CA GLN A 335 4.01 7.54 49.90
C GLN A 335 3.06 6.55 50.61
N LYS A 336 1.75 6.69 50.42
CA LYS A 336 0.71 5.90 51.10
C LYS A 336 0.43 4.61 50.35
N ASP A 337 0.14 4.69 49.05
CA ASP A 337 -0.20 3.55 48.21
C ASP A 337 1.04 2.87 47.60
N LEU A 338 2.20 3.56 47.58
CA LEU A 338 3.45 3.10 46.94
C LEU A 338 3.27 2.83 45.43
N ALA A 339 2.34 3.56 44.81
CA ALA A 339 2.05 3.56 43.38
C ALA A 339 2.97 4.52 42.63
N VAL A 340 3.34 4.21 41.38
CA VAL A 340 4.07 5.13 40.50
C VAL A 340 3.06 6.09 39.86
N VAL A 341 2.97 7.31 40.38
CA VAL A 341 2.02 8.32 39.89
C VAL A 341 2.54 9.06 38.66
N ARG A 342 3.85 9.17 38.50
CA ARG A 342 4.49 9.77 37.31
C ARG A 342 5.88 9.20 37.08
N TYR A 343 6.35 9.18 35.84
CA TYR A 343 7.78 9.14 35.55
C TYR A 343 8.12 9.96 34.32
N GLU A 344 9.28 10.59 34.37
CA GLU A 344 9.85 11.36 33.26
C GLU A 344 11.25 10.84 32.94
N CYS A 345 11.67 10.89 31.68
CA CYS A 345 13.01 10.47 31.28
C CYS A 345 13.50 11.11 29.98
N VAL A 346 14.83 11.26 29.90
CA VAL A 346 15.55 11.94 28.81
C VAL A 346 16.87 11.21 28.51
N ILE A 347 17.47 11.46 27.35
CA ILE A 347 18.84 11.01 27.04
C ILE A 347 19.84 12.01 27.65
N PRO A 348 20.76 11.59 28.55
CA PRO A 348 21.79 12.47 29.10
C PRO A 348 22.65 13.10 28.00
N ASN A 349 22.93 14.40 28.10
CA ASN A 349 23.63 15.15 27.04
C ASN A 349 24.94 14.48 26.57
N GLN A 350 25.79 14.07 27.52
CA GLN A 350 27.05 13.35 27.27
C GLN A 350 26.92 11.99 26.57
N LEU A 351 25.70 11.44 26.45
CA LEU A 351 25.42 10.17 25.80
C LEU A 351 24.65 10.33 24.48
N LYS A 352 24.25 11.57 24.11
CA LYS A 352 23.47 11.83 22.89
C LYS A 352 24.21 11.32 21.66
N GLU A 353 25.52 11.52 21.53
CA GLU A 353 26.30 11.05 20.36
C GLU A 353 26.25 9.52 20.08
N TYR A 354 26.08 8.68 21.10
CA TYR A 354 26.03 7.21 20.92
C TYR A 354 24.63 6.68 20.60
N PHE A 355 23.59 7.41 21.01
CA PHE A 355 22.19 6.98 20.86
C PHE A 355 21.41 7.83 19.86
N CYS A 356 21.94 8.99 19.48
CA CYS A 356 21.37 9.99 18.60
C CYS A 356 22.47 10.40 17.60
N GLY A 357 22.37 9.92 16.36
CA GLY A 357 23.39 10.10 15.34
C GLY A 357 22.81 9.97 13.94
N TYR A 358 23.63 10.25 12.92
CA TYR A 358 23.21 10.14 11.53
C TYR A 358 22.83 8.70 11.15
N LYS A 359 21.74 8.59 10.41
CA LYS A 359 21.38 7.38 9.65
C LYS A 359 21.76 7.57 8.18
N PHE A 360 21.60 6.51 7.38
CA PHE A 360 21.94 6.52 5.95
C PHE A 360 21.25 7.66 5.16
N ASN A 361 20.14 8.21 5.65
CA ASN A 361 19.34 9.25 5.01
C ASN A 361 19.49 10.65 5.65
N GLN A 362 20.70 11.02 6.11
CA GLN A 362 21.07 12.38 6.55
C GLN A 362 20.27 13.02 7.71
N VAL A 363 19.34 12.31 8.34
CA VAL A 363 18.68 12.70 9.60
C VAL A 363 19.58 12.38 10.79
N LYS A 364 19.74 13.34 11.71
CA LYS A 364 20.39 13.19 13.02
C LYS A 364 19.42 13.61 14.13
N HIS A 365 18.95 12.64 14.92
CA HIS A 365 18.30 12.95 16.20
C HIS A 365 19.30 13.60 17.16
N PHE A 366 18.80 14.42 18.08
CA PHE A 366 19.62 14.97 19.17
C PHE A 366 18.91 15.10 20.52
N ASP A 367 17.57 15.09 20.61
CA ASP A 367 16.90 14.92 21.90
C ASP A 367 15.65 14.02 21.85
N TYR A 368 15.34 13.45 23.01
CA TYR A 368 14.21 12.56 23.24
C TYR A 368 13.75 12.73 24.69
N LYS A 369 12.47 13.05 24.90
CA LYS A 369 11.86 13.23 26.23
C LYS A 369 10.54 12.46 26.30
N LEU A 370 10.25 11.91 27.47
CA LEU A 370 9.01 11.19 27.75
C LEU A 370 8.53 11.52 29.17
N ASP A 371 7.29 11.93 29.30
CA ASP A 371 6.55 12.09 30.57
C ASP A 371 5.29 11.21 30.52
N VAL A 372 5.05 10.42 31.57
CA VAL A 372 3.86 9.58 31.72
C VAL A 372 3.30 9.73 33.12
N ARG A 373 2.01 10.08 33.22
CA ARG A 373 1.26 10.28 34.46
C ARG A 373 0.16 9.24 34.60
N PHE A 374 -0.11 8.84 35.83
CA PHE A 374 -1.16 7.91 36.21
C PHE A 374 -2.08 8.53 37.25
N LYS A 375 -3.39 8.33 37.09
CA LYS A 375 -4.40 8.83 38.03
C LYS A 375 -5.20 7.68 38.63
N LYS A 376 -5.51 7.80 39.92
CA LYS A 376 -6.30 6.82 40.66
C LYS A 376 -7.79 6.92 40.28
N LYS A 377 -8.42 5.79 40.00
CA LYS A 377 -9.87 5.64 39.82
C LYS A 377 -10.34 4.42 40.60
N GLY A 378 -11.14 4.65 41.64
CA GLY A 378 -11.40 3.62 42.66
C GLY A 378 -10.10 3.22 43.36
N ASN A 379 -9.83 1.92 43.46
CA ASN A 379 -8.61 1.40 44.10
C ASN A 379 -7.45 1.18 43.13
N GLN A 380 -7.55 1.59 41.86
CA GLN A 380 -6.57 1.27 40.80
C GLN A 380 -6.09 2.53 40.08
N TYR A 381 -4.84 2.53 39.64
CA TYR A 381 -4.23 3.59 38.84
C TYR A 381 -4.25 3.23 37.34
N TYR A 382 -4.59 4.21 36.51
CA TYR A 382 -4.65 4.10 35.06
C TYR A 382 -3.83 5.21 34.41
N VAL A 383 -3.47 5.04 33.14
CA VAL A 383 -2.83 6.10 32.35
C VAL A 383 -3.74 7.32 32.33
N ASP A 384 -3.20 8.48 32.71
CA ASP A 384 -3.89 9.77 32.66
C ASP A 384 -3.34 10.65 31.53
N ASN A 385 -2.01 10.80 31.45
CA ASN A 385 -1.34 11.51 30.37
C ASN A 385 -0.09 10.77 29.90
N MET A 386 0.18 10.79 28.60
CA MET A 386 1.46 10.40 28.02
C MET A 386 1.90 11.47 27.04
N ARG A 387 3.08 12.04 27.22
CA ARG A 387 3.66 13.04 26.33
C ARG A 387 5.07 12.62 25.92
N HIS A 388 5.31 12.62 24.62
CA HIS A 388 6.58 12.26 23.99
C HIS A 388 7.06 13.42 23.12
N GLU A 389 8.32 13.84 23.29
CA GLU A 389 9.00 14.84 22.47
C GLU A 389 10.23 14.23 21.80
N ASP A 390 10.43 14.51 20.52
CA ASP A 390 11.64 14.18 19.76
C ASP A 390 12.17 15.43 19.05
N GLU A 391 13.48 15.62 19.05
CA GLU A 391 14.16 16.74 18.39
C GLU A 391 15.26 16.20 17.46
N PHE A 392 15.20 16.58 16.18
CA PHE A 392 16.10 16.09 15.14
C PHE A 392 16.44 17.15 14.09
N ILE A 393 17.57 16.94 13.44
CA ILE A 393 18.09 17.76 12.35
C ILE A 393 18.02 16.92 11.08
N TYR A 394 17.45 17.47 10.02
CA TYR A 394 17.61 16.95 8.67
C TYR A 394 18.72 17.72 7.96
N LYS A 395 19.59 17.01 7.24
CA LYS A 395 20.43 17.61 6.22
C LYS A 395 19.95 17.14 4.84
N ASP A 396 19.71 18.09 3.95
CA ASP A 396 19.34 17.80 2.56
C ASP A 396 20.58 17.31 1.79
N SER A 397 20.45 16.18 1.08
CA SER A 397 21.55 15.57 0.34
C SER A 397 21.93 16.30 -0.94
N ILE A 398 21.04 17.15 -1.48
CA ILE A 398 21.17 17.91 -2.71
C ILE A 398 21.52 19.36 -2.40
N SER A 399 20.76 20.03 -1.54
CA SER A 399 20.98 21.45 -1.21
C SER A 399 21.99 21.67 -0.07
N LEU A 400 22.37 20.62 0.66
CA LEU A 400 23.21 20.67 1.88
C LEU A 400 22.63 21.49 3.03
N ALA A 401 21.41 22.03 2.88
CA ALA A 401 20.69 22.79 3.90
C ALA A 401 20.46 21.95 5.16
N THR A 402 20.51 22.60 6.32
CA THR A 402 20.36 21.96 7.64
C THR A 402 19.13 22.54 8.33
N THR A 403 18.10 21.71 8.52
CA THR A 403 16.79 22.13 9.02
C THR A 403 16.49 21.46 10.35
N TYR A 404 16.05 22.25 11.33
CA TYR A 404 15.70 21.76 12.67
C TYR A 404 14.23 21.39 12.74
N TYR A 405 13.92 20.25 13.35
CA TYR A 405 12.57 19.78 13.57
C TYR A 405 12.35 19.37 15.01
N SER A 406 11.12 19.55 15.49
CA SER A 406 10.64 18.90 16.70
C SER A 406 9.26 18.29 16.49
N ALA A 407 9.02 17.17 17.16
CA ALA A 407 7.82 16.38 17.05
C ALA A 407 7.28 16.09 18.46
N ILE A 408 5.97 16.28 18.67
CA ILE A 408 5.30 15.98 19.94
C ILE A 408 4.11 15.07 19.68
N SER A 409 4.07 13.93 20.37
CA SER A 409 2.90 13.04 20.42
C SER A 409 2.36 13.00 21.85
N GLU A 410 1.08 13.24 22.04
CA GLU A 410 0.43 13.27 23.34
C GLU A 410 -0.88 12.46 23.35
N PHE A 411 -1.17 11.79 24.46
CA PHE A 411 -2.48 11.19 24.74
C PHE A 411 -2.93 11.52 26.16
N LYS A 412 -4.17 12.01 26.28
CA LYS A 412 -4.84 12.32 27.54
C LYS A 412 -6.10 11.48 27.70
N THR A 413 -6.22 10.74 28.80
CA THR A 413 -7.42 9.98 29.14
C THR A 413 -8.53 10.91 29.64
N THR A 414 -9.76 10.69 29.18
CA THR A 414 -10.94 11.47 29.59
C THR A 414 -12.04 10.61 30.22
N ALA A 415 -12.14 9.33 29.84
CA ALA A 415 -12.99 8.35 30.51
C ALA A 415 -12.33 6.96 30.56
N ILE A 416 -12.77 6.13 31.52
CA ILE A 416 -12.25 4.78 31.79
C ILE A 416 -13.43 3.86 32.07
N SER A 417 -13.55 2.77 31.32
CA SER A 417 -14.48 1.67 31.62
C SER A 417 -13.72 0.38 31.91
N THR A 418 -14.20 -0.41 32.87
CA THR A 418 -13.64 -1.71 33.27
C THR A 418 -14.67 -2.85 33.18
N GLN A 419 -15.92 -2.54 32.83
CA GLN A 419 -17.00 -3.51 32.72
C GLN A 419 -17.18 -3.93 31.25
N ASN A 420 -17.35 -5.24 31.02
CA ASN A 420 -17.61 -5.83 29.70
C ASN A 420 -16.61 -5.40 28.58
N VAL A 421 -15.38 -5.05 28.97
CA VAL A 421 -14.34 -4.59 28.04
C VAL A 421 -13.92 -5.72 27.11
N LYS A 422 -14.21 -5.55 25.82
CA LYS A 422 -13.77 -6.44 24.75
C LYS A 422 -12.71 -5.75 23.90
N LYS A 423 -11.82 -6.55 23.33
CA LYS A 423 -10.92 -6.13 22.25
C LYS A 423 -11.74 -5.63 21.05
N PHE A 424 -11.24 -4.61 20.36
CA PHE A 424 -11.79 -4.17 19.09
C PHE A 424 -11.54 -5.26 18.02
N ALA A 425 -12.33 -5.23 16.93
CA ALA A 425 -11.99 -6.07 15.77
C ALA A 425 -10.62 -5.66 15.22
N ARG A 426 -9.90 -6.59 14.59
CA ARG A 426 -8.60 -6.29 13.94
C ARG A 426 -8.71 -5.14 12.94
N ASP A 427 -9.88 -4.99 12.31
CA ASP A 427 -10.14 -3.96 11.30
C ASP A 427 -10.42 -2.57 11.89
N ASP A 428 -10.91 -2.49 13.14
CA ASP A 428 -11.10 -1.21 13.85
C ASP A 428 -9.80 -0.73 14.50
N ASN A 429 -8.82 -1.62 14.64
CA ASN A 429 -7.54 -1.31 15.25
C ASN A 429 -6.68 -0.36 14.38
N PHE A 430 -6.25 0.74 14.99
CA PHE A 430 -5.53 1.83 14.37
C PHE A 430 -4.10 1.94 14.91
N ALA A 431 -3.12 1.98 13.99
CA ALA A 431 -1.71 1.97 14.32
C ALA A 431 -0.84 3.01 13.56
N ASN A 432 -1.46 3.95 12.84
CA ASN A 432 -0.78 5.00 12.05
C ASN A 432 0.31 4.43 11.10
N THR A 433 -0.06 3.43 10.29
CA THR A 433 0.82 2.78 9.29
C THR A 433 0.68 3.45 7.93
N SER A 434 1.56 3.15 6.96
CA SER A 434 1.45 3.65 5.58
C SER A 434 0.14 3.28 4.86
N SER A 435 -0.58 2.25 5.32
CA SER A 435 -1.90 1.85 4.82
C SER A 435 -3.07 2.44 5.62
N ASN A 436 -2.78 3.17 6.71
CA ASN A 436 -3.76 3.59 7.71
C ASN A 436 -3.23 4.80 8.51
N GLN A 437 -2.82 5.87 7.81
CA GLN A 437 -2.22 7.06 8.44
C GLN A 437 -3.30 7.96 9.04
N LEU A 438 -3.08 8.55 10.22
CA LEU A 438 -4.15 9.27 10.95
C LEU A 438 -4.64 10.51 10.20
N TYR A 439 -3.75 11.16 9.47
CA TYR A 439 -4.05 12.38 8.72
C TYR A 439 -4.72 12.11 7.36
N GLU A 440 -4.58 10.88 6.84
CA GLU A 440 -5.31 10.38 5.67
C GLU A 440 -6.49 9.48 6.07
N PHE A 441 -6.70 9.27 7.38
CA PHE A 441 -7.68 8.32 7.89
C PHE A 441 -9.08 8.84 7.59
N PRO A 442 -9.86 8.15 6.73
CA PRO A 442 -11.12 8.69 6.28
C PRO A 442 -12.20 8.51 7.36
N LEU A 443 -12.28 9.51 8.22
CA LEU A 443 -13.47 9.95 8.92
C LEU A 443 -13.79 11.35 8.40
N ASP A 444 -15.01 11.52 7.92
CA ASP A 444 -15.50 12.79 7.43
C ASP A 444 -15.45 13.81 8.57
N TYR A 445 -14.89 15.00 8.32
CA TYR A 445 -14.74 16.00 9.38
C TYR A 445 -16.11 16.45 9.89
N ASP A 446 -16.43 16.04 11.11
CA ASP A 446 -17.68 16.32 11.80
C ASP A 446 -17.48 17.49 12.78
N ALA A 447 -17.92 18.67 12.36
CA ALA A 447 -17.79 19.89 13.14
C ALA A 447 -18.57 19.81 14.46
N ASP A 448 -19.76 19.22 14.45
CA ASP A 448 -20.64 19.10 15.61
C ASP A 448 -20.06 18.11 16.62
N PHE A 449 -19.49 16.99 16.16
CA PHE A 449 -18.71 16.09 17.00
C PHE A 449 -17.55 16.85 17.66
N TRP A 450 -16.74 17.57 16.88
CA TRP A 450 -15.55 18.22 17.42
C TRP A 450 -15.89 19.37 18.38
N GLN A 451 -16.95 20.14 18.12
CA GLN A 451 -17.45 21.14 19.05
C GLN A 451 -17.94 20.50 20.35
N ASN A 452 -18.79 19.47 20.28
CA ASN A 452 -19.28 18.76 21.47
C ASN A 452 -18.15 18.07 22.24
N TYR A 453 -17.14 17.53 21.54
CA TYR A 453 -16.00 16.85 22.13
C TYR A 453 -15.06 17.83 22.84
N THR A 454 -14.76 18.99 22.25
CA THR A 454 -13.91 20.01 22.92
C THR A 454 -14.65 20.70 24.07
N SER A 455 -15.95 20.96 23.96
CA SER A 455 -16.75 21.49 25.10
C SER A 455 -16.75 20.53 26.29
N LYS A 456 -16.83 19.21 26.05
CA LYS A 456 -16.75 18.19 27.11
C LYS A 456 -15.33 17.89 27.59
N ASN A 457 -14.32 18.21 26.77
CA ASN A 457 -12.91 17.92 27.04
C ASN A 457 -12.06 19.14 26.66
N PRO A 458 -12.00 20.21 27.49
CA PRO A 458 -11.32 21.46 27.13
C PRO A 458 -9.85 21.30 26.71
N LEU A 459 -9.16 20.26 27.19
CA LEU A 459 -7.79 19.90 26.79
C LEU A 459 -7.65 19.51 25.30
N ALA A 460 -8.74 19.14 24.63
CA ALA A 460 -8.77 18.87 23.19
C ALA A 460 -8.91 20.15 22.33
N THR A 461 -9.01 21.33 22.95
CA THR A 461 -9.04 22.62 22.24
C THR A 461 -7.71 22.87 21.55
N ILE A 462 -7.75 23.36 20.31
CA ILE A 462 -6.54 23.66 19.53
C ILE A 462 -5.81 24.85 20.18
N ASP A 463 -4.51 24.72 20.38
CA ASP A 463 -3.71 25.78 20.99
C ASP A 463 -3.63 27.01 20.08
N THR A 464 -3.71 28.21 20.67
CA THR A 464 -3.67 29.47 19.91
C THR A 464 -2.37 29.70 19.17
N THR A 465 -1.25 29.11 19.61
CA THR A 465 0.04 29.15 18.89
C THR A 465 0.01 28.31 17.63
N ILE A 466 -0.64 27.14 17.68
CA ILE A 466 -0.81 26.26 16.51
C ILE A 466 -1.72 26.93 15.48
N ARG A 467 -2.80 27.57 15.93
CA ARG A 467 -3.64 28.42 15.07
C ARG A 467 -2.81 29.52 14.40
N LYS A 468 -2.09 30.35 15.17
CA LYS A 468 -1.28 31.45 14.62
C LYS A 468 -0.19 30.99 13.62
N ASP A 469 0.45 29.85 13.85
CA ASP A 469 1.52 29.35 12.98
C ASP A 469 0.98 28.70 11.68
N MET A 470 -0.25 28.19 11.68
CA MET A 470 -0.82 27.41 10.56
C MET A 470 -1.98 28.11 9.83
N GLU A 471 -2.63 29.11 10.43
CA GLU A 471 -3.71 29.88 9.83
C GLU A 471 -3.15 31.02 8.97
N PHE A 472 -2.85 30.72 7.71
CA PHE A 472 -2.45 31.73 6.72
C PHE A 472 -3.66 32.40 6.04
N GLU A 473 -4.58 31.59 5.48
CA GLU A 473 -5.78 32.07 4.76
C GLU A 473 -7.10 31.45 5.26
N LYS A 474 -7.02 30.33 5.97
CA LYS A 474 -8.17 29.53 6.43
C LYS A 474 -7.95 29.14 7.88
N THR A 475 -9.02 29.11 8.68
CA THR A 475 -8.96 28.57 10.06
C THR A 475 -8.57 27.09 10.04
N LEU A 476 -7.97 26.59 11.11
CA LEU A 476 -7.58 25.17 11.18
C LEU A 476 -8.76 24.22 10.96
N GLU A 477 -9.95 24.55 11.47
CA GLU A 477 -11.17 23.77 11.23
C GLU A 477 -11.56 23.70 9.74
N LYS A 478 -11.36 24.79 8.98
CA LYS A 478 -11.56 24.78 7.52
C LYS A 478 -10.49 23.93 6.83
N GLN A 479 -9.22 24.08 7.20
CA GLN A 479 -8.13 23.28 6.63
C GLN A 479 -8.34 21.77 6.85
N PHE A 480 -8.85 21.37 8.03
CA PHE A 480 -9.21 19.97 8.31
C PHE A 480 -10.34 19.46 7.43
N LYS A 481 -11.40 20.27 7.25
CA LYS A 481 -12.55 19.94 6.40
C LYS A 481 -12.11 19.78 4.94
N ASP A 482 -11.29 20.71 4.46
CA ASP A 482 -10.80 20.74 3.09
C ASP A 482 -9.95 19.51 2.73
N LYS A 483 -9.20 18.91 3.67
CA LYS A 483 -8.44 17.66 3.42
C LYS A 483 -9.30 16.44 3.06
N HIS A 484 -10.59 16.47 3.33
CA HIS A 484 -11.53 15.38 3.03
C HIS A 484 -12.60 15.79 2.01
N ILE A 485 -12.46 16.99 1.42
CA ILE A 485 -13.27 17.50 0.33
C ILE A 485 -12.41 17.58 -0.92
N ARG A 486 -12.93 17.14 -2.07
CA ARG A 486 -12.27 17.37 -3.35
C ARG A 486 -12.28 18.86 -3.67
N ASN A 487 -11.18 19.41 -4.16
CA ASN A 487 -11.18 20.75 -4.71
C ASN A 487 -11.91 20.75 -6.06
N ASP A 488 -13.19 21.14 -6.06
CA ASP A 488 -14.02 21.25 -7.27
C ASP A 488 -13.51 22.29 -8.28
N SER A 489 -12.66 23.24 -7.88
CA SER A 489 -12.04 24.22 -8.79
C SER A 489 -10.63 23.84 -9.26
N MET A 490 -10.13 22.64 -8.94
CA MET A 490 -8.86 22.16 -9.46
C MET A 490 -8.96 21.98 -10.98
N PRO A 491 -8.20 22.73 -11.80
CA PRO A 491 -8.26 22.58 -13.25
C PRO A 491 -7.71 21.22 -13.67
N ALA A 492 -8.30 20.64 -14.71
CA ALA A 492 -7.76 19.45 -15.33
C ALA A 492 -6.40 19.79 -15.99
N PRO A 493 -5.36 18.93 -15.90
CA PRO A 493 -4.04 19.23 -16.45
C PRO A 493 -4.09 19.45 -17.97
N ILE A 494 -3.39 20.44 -18.49
CA ILE A 494 -3.32 20.66 -19.96
C ILE A 494 -1.93 20.30 -20.44
N ALA A 495 -1.83 19.28 -21.28
CA ALA A 495 -0.58 18.91 -21.93
C ALA A 495 -0.16 19.97 -22.96
N GLU A 496 1.11 20.34 -22.95
CA GLU A 496 1.68 21.23 -23.96
C GLU A 496 1.60 20.58 -25.36
N ILE A 497 1.13 21.33 -26.36
CA ILE A 497 1.06 20.87 -27.75
C ILE A 497 2.43 21.08 -28.41
N LYS A 498 3.11 19.99 -28.75
CA LYS A 498 4.39 20.00 -29.50
C LYS A 498 4.25 19.11 -30.74
N PRO A 499 3.82 19.68 -31.89
CA PRO A 499 3.62 18.91 -33.11
C PRO A 499 4.92 18.26 -33.58
N SER A 500 4.97 16.92 -33.54
CA SER A 500 5.95 16.10 -34.23
C SER A 500 5.30 15.54 -35.50
N SER A 501 6.00 15.57 -36.63
CA SER A 501 5.41 15.12 -37.91
C SER A 501 6.38 14.30 -38.75
N PHE A 502 5.86 13.29 -39.45
CA PHE A 502 6.59 12.49 -40.42
C PHE A 502 5.71 12.18 -41.64
N LYS A 503 6.34 11.80 -42.77
CA LYS A 503 5.62 11.40 -43.98
C LYS A 503 5.49 9.88 -44.06
N ILE A 504 4.28 9.39 -44.37
CA ILE A 504 4.00 7.97 -44.58
C ILE A 504 2.92 7.80 -45.66
N HIS A 505 3.14 6.90 -46.63
CA HIS A 505 2.20 6.60 -47.74
C HIS A 505 1.74 7.78 -48.62
N GLY A 506 2.47 8.90 -48.56
CA GLY A 506 2.16 10.17 -49.22
C GLY A 506 1.43 11.18 -48.33
N GLU A 507 1.05 10.80 -47.11
CA GLU A 507 0.39 11.65 -46.11
C GLU A 507 1.42 12.22 -45.10
N THR A 508 1.20 13.42 -44.60
CA THR A 508 1.88 13.93 -43.40
C THR A 508 1.09 13.50 -42.17
N TYR A 509 1.68 12.66 -41.33
CA TYR A 509 1.12 12.29 -40.04
C TYR A 509 1.68 13.21 -38.96
N THR A 510 0.83 13.75 -38.09
CA THR A 510 1.19 14.70 -37.04
C THR A 510 0.70 14.22 -35.67
N ASP A 511 1.62 14.15 -34.72
CA ASP A 511 1.38 13.81 -33.32
C ASP A 511 1.74 15.00 -32.42
N ASN A 512 0.71 15.64 -31.83
CA ASN A 512 0.84 16.81 -30.96
C ASN A 512 1.44 16.49 -29.58
N TYR A 513 1.48 15.22 -29.19
CA TYR A 513 1.86 14.78 -27.84
C TYR A 513 2.99 13.73 -27.86
N ALA A 514 3.70 13.60 -28.97
CA ALA A 514 4.84 12.68 -29.15
C ALA A 514 5.90 12.80 -28.05
N TRP A 515 6.07 14.00 -27.49
CA TRP A 515 7.01 14.30 -26.42
C TRP A 515 6.73 13.57 -25.09
N LEU A 516 5.54 13.01 -24.90
CA LEU A 516 5.20 12.18 -23.73
C LEU A 516 5.88 10.80 -23.74
N LYS A 517 6.36 10.34 -24.91
CA LYS A 517 7.05 9.05 -25.08
C LYS A 517 8.54 9.16 -24.74
N ASP A 518 8.92 8.63 -23.58
CA ASP A 518 10.32 8.37 -23.20
C ASP A 518 10.47 6.90 -22.79
N THR A 519 11.15 6.13 -23.64
CA THR A 519 11.38 4.69 -23.47
C THR A 519 12.67 4.36 -22.71
N LYS A 520 13.52 5.35 -22.43
CA LYS A 520 14.88 5.13 -21.92
C LYS A 520 15.00 5.46 -20.43
N ALA A 521 14.49 6.63 -20.02
CA ALA A 521 14.65 7.12 -18.66
C ALA A 521 13.52 8.09 -18.27
N PRO A 522 12.23 7.69 -18.37
CA PRO A 522 11.10 8.59 -18.15
C PRO A 522 11.12 9.27 -16.77
N LYS A 523 11.62 8.57 -15.73
CA LYS A 523 11.80 9.12 -14.37
C LYS A 523 12.73 10.35 -14.30
N ASN A 524 13.65 10.51 -15.26
CA ASN A 524 14.57 11.63 -15.36
C ASN A 524 14.05 12.75 -16.29
N ASN A 525 12.96 12.49 -17.03
CA ASN A 525 12.37 13.42 -17.97
C ASN A 525 11.37 14.34 -17.25
N LYS A 526 11.84 15.52 -16.84
CA LYS A 526 11.05 16.42 -15.98
C LYS A 526 9.70 16.81 -16.60
N PRO A 527 9.58 17.27 -17.87
CA PRO A 527 8.28 17.59 -18.47
C PRO A 527 7.28 16.42 -18.43
N VAL A 528 7.74 15.20 -18.74
CA VAL A 528 6.88 14.00 -18.71
C VAL A 528 6.41 13.72 -17.28
N MET A 529 7.35 13.68 -16.31
CA MET A 529 7.01 13.43 -14.92
C MET A 529 6.15 14.52 -14.29
N ASP A 530 6.31 15.78 -14.69
CA ASP A 530 5.46 16.88 -14.23
C ASP A 530 4.01 16.70 -14.71
N TYR A 531 3.79 16.32 -15.98
CA TYR A 531 2.44 16.06 -16.51
C TYR A 531 1.80 14.85 -15.83
N LEU A 532 2.51 13.72 -15.72
CA LEU A 532 2.00 12.51 -15.06
C LEU A 532 1.71 12.72 -13.56
N ARG A 533 2.43 13.63 -12.89
CA ARG A 533 2.15 14.03 -11.50
C ARG A 533 0.88 14.88 -11.41
N GLN A 534 0.71 15.88 -12.28
CA GLN A 534 -0.51 16.70 -12.32
C GLN A 534 -1.76 15.84 -12.59
N GLU A 535 -1.65 14.85 -13.47
CA GLU A 535 -2.72 13.88 -13.75
C GLU A 535 -3.05 13.00 -12.54
N ASN A 536 -2.01 12.51 -11.84
CA ASN A 536 -2.18 11.79 -10.59
C ASN A 536 -2.81 12.65 -9.48
N GLU A 537 -2.44 13.93 -9.37
CA GLU A 537 -2.97 14.88 -8.40
C GLU A 537 -4.45 15.21 -8.69
N TYR A 538 -4.80 15.48 -9.95
CA TYR A 538 -6.18 15.66 -10.40
C TYR A 538 -7.03 14.41 -10.15
N THR A 539 -6.50 13.23 -10.47
CA THR A 539 -7.18 11.95 -10.27
C THR A 539 -7.34 11.60 -8.79
N ASP A 540 -6.34 11.87 -7.95
CA ASP A 540 -6.44 11.65 -6.50
C ASP A 540 -7.38 12.66 -5.82
N ASN A 541 -7.48 13.90 -6.32
CA ASN A 541 -8.42 14.92 -5.83
C ASN A 541 -9.87 14.41 -5.86
N TYR A 542 -10.32 13.80 -6.97
CA TYR A 542 -11.66 13.18 -7.04
C TYR A 542 -11.84 12.01 -6.05
N ASN A 543 -10.75 11.36 -5.66
CA ASN A 543 -10.75 10.19 -4.78
C ASN A 543 -10.55 10.52 -3.29
N ILE A 544 -10.25 11.79 -2.93
CA ILE A 544 -10.22 12.28 -1.55
C ILE A 544 -11.49 11.89 -0.76
N PRO A 545 -12.72 12.23 -1.20
CA PRO A 545 -13.94 11.85 -0.47
C PRO A 545 -14.23 10.35 -0.52
N LEU A 546 -13.60 9.59 -1.43
CA LEU A 546 -13.85 8.17 -1.63
C LEU A 546 -12.96 7.25 -0.78
N LYS A 547 -11.92 7.77 -0.12
CA LYS A 547 -10.97 6.98 0.71
C LYS A 547 -11.68 6.06 1.72
N LYS A 548 -12.80 6.49 2.31
CA LYS A 548 -13.62 5.67 3.23
C LYS A 548 -14.20 4.44 2.54
N ALA A 549 -14.82 4.64 1.37
CA ALA A 549 -15.40 3.59 0.56
C ALA A 549 -14.31 2.64 0.04
N GLN A 550 -13.21 3.17 -0.49
CA GLN A 550 -12.05 2.39 -0.94
C GLN A 550 -11.52 1.48 0.17
N ARG A 551 -11.27 2.00 1.38
CA ARG A 551 -10.80 1.19 2.51
C ARG A 551 -11.80 0.11 2.90
N ASN A 552 -13.10 0.43 2.94
CA ASN A 552 -14.14 -0.51 3.33
C ASN A 552 -14.30 -1.63 2.28
N ILE A 553 -14.27 -1.28 0.99
CA ILE A 553 -14.29 -2.24 -0.11
C ILE A 553 -13.02 -3.10 -0.06
N TYR A 554 -11.83 -2.52 0.08
CA TYR A 554 -10.58 -3.27 0.20
C TYR A 554 -10.61 -4.30 1.33
N LYS A 555 -11.02 -3.89 2.55
CA LYS A 555 -11.22 -4.79 3.69
C LYS A 555 -12.21 -5.91 3.38
N LEU A 556 -13.32 -5.58 2.73
CA LEU A 556 -14.30 -6.57 2.28
C LEU A 556 -13.68 -7.54 1.29
N LEU A 557 -12.97 -7.09 0.26
CA LEU A 557 -12.34 -7.98 -0.73
C LEU A 557 -11.30 -8.91 -0.09
N VAL A 558 -10.47 -8.38 0.81
CA VAL A 558 -9.45 -9.14 1.55
C VAL A 558 -10.06 -10.14 2.54
N SER A 559 -11.19 -9.84 3.18
CA SER A 559 -11.82 -10.75 4.16
C SER A 559 -12.39 -12.04 3.55
N HIS A 560 -12.59 -12.07 2.23
CA HIS A 560 -12.98 -13.27 1.48
C HIS A 560 -11.78 -14.14 1.06
N VAL A 561 -10.55 -13.77 1.41
CA VAL A 561 -9.32 -14.52 1.07
C VAL A 561 -8.73 -15.17 2.32
N GLU A 562 -8.43 -16.47 2.20
CA GLU A 562 -7.74 -17.23 3.24
C GLU A 562 -6.31 -16.69 3.44
N LYS A 563 -6.10 -15.92 4.51
CA LYS A 563 -4.82 -15.26 4.76
C LYS A 563 -3.71 -16.25 5.13
N ASN A 564 -4.04 -17.30 5.88
CA ASN A 564 -3.13 -18.41 6.21
C ASN A 564 -3.45 -19.61 5.29
N THR A 565 -2.70 -19.80 4.21
CA THR A 565 -3.01 -20.87 3.22
C THR A 565 -1.74 -21.54 2.70
N SER A 566 -1.87 -22.76 2.19
CA SER A 566 -0.79 -23.51 1.52
C SER A 566 -1.22 -23.99 0.14
N SER A 567 -0.28 -24.07 -0.81
CA SER A 567 -0.55 -24.71 -2.10
C SER A 567 -0.71 -26.22 -1.94
N LEU A 568 -1.28 -26.88 -2.95
CA LEU A 568 -1.19 -28.33 -3.04
C LEU A 568 0.29 -28.76 -3.12
N PRO A 569 0.73 -29.77 -2.35
CA PRO A 569 2.08 -30.31 -2.46
C PRO A 569 2.27 -31.08 -3.78
N VAL A 570 3.26 -30.66 -4.55
CA VAL A 570 3.64 -31.23 -5.84
C VAL A 570 4.80 -32.20 -5.67
N LYS A 571 4.60 -33.48 -5.98
CA LYS A 571 5.68 -34.48 -5.97
C LYS A 571 6.60 -34.32 -7.19
N LYS A 572 7.90 -34.18 -6.95
CA LYS A 572 8.95 -34.10 -7.99
C LYS A 572 10.30 -34.59 -7.44
N ASN A 573 10.97 -35.48 -8.17
CA ASN A 573 12.33 -35.97 -7.86
C ASN A 573 12.56 -36.39 -6.39
N GLY A 574 11.58 -37.07 -5.76
CA GLY A 574 11.68 -37.54 -4.36
C GLY A 574 11.30 -36.53 -3.27
N TYR A 575 10.84 -35.33 -3.65
CA TYR A 575 10.37 -34.28 -2.74
C TYR A 575 8.94 -33.83 -3.07
N PHE A 576 8.22 -33.35 -2.05
CA PHE A 576 7.01 -32.55 -2.20
C PHE A 576 7.38 -31.06 -2.14
N TYR A 577 6.98 -30.27 -3.13
CA TYR A 577 7.16 -28.82 -3.20
C TYR A 577 5.83 -28.10 -2.97
N TYR A 578 5.81 -27.03 -2.18
CA TYR A 578 4.61 -26.23 -1.95
C TYR A 578 4.96 -24.81 -1.53
N THR A 579 4.00 -23.89 -1.61
CA THR A 579 4.08 -22.56 -1.01
C THR A 579 3.20 -22.45 0.21
N THR A 580 3.53 -21.52 1.10
CA THR A 580 2.65 -21.06 2.18
C THR A 580 2.56 -19.54 2.20
N TYR A 581 1.46 -19.04 2.74
CA TYR A 581 1.32 -17.68 3.22
C TYR A 581 0.83 -17.71 4.67
N SER A 582 1.39 -16.84 5.49
CA SER A 582 0.95 -16.48 6.84
C SER A 582 0.01 -15.27 6.76
N GLU A 583 -0.65 -14.90 7.86
CA GLU A 583 -1.64 -13.81 7.84
C GLU A 583 -1.09 -12.47 7.32
N ASP A 584 0.13 -12.11 7.72
CA ASP A 584 0.73 -10.80 7.44
C ASP A 584 1.57 -10.77 6.14
N ASP A 585 1.88 -11.93 5.54
CA ASP A 585 2.71 -12.03 4.33
C ASP A 585 2.03 -11.36 3.12
N GLU A 586 2.76 -10.62 2.29
CA GLU A 586 2.29 -10.16 0.96
C GLU A 586 2.71 -11.14 -0.16
N TYR A 587 3.70 -12.00 0.09
CA TYR A 587 4.36 -12.86 -0.89
C TYR A 587 4.48 -14.31 -0.38
N PRO A 588 4.65 -15.31 -1.26
CA PRO A 588 4.77 -16.71 -0.82
C PRO A 588 6.10 -16.99 -0.15
N ILE A 589 6.09 -17.96 0.77
CA ILE A 589 7.28 -18.69 1.19
C ILE A 589 7.26 -20.05 0.51
N TYR A 590 8.33 -20.39 -0.21
CA TYR A 590 8.47 -21.66 -0.91
C TYR A 590 9.17 -22.70 -0.02
N TYR A 591 8.59 -23.90 0.07
CA TYR A 591 9.10 -25.02 0.84
C TYR A 591 9.24 -26.30 -0.01
N ARG A 592 10.08 -27.22 0.47
CA ARG A 592 10.01 -28.64 0.11
C ARG A 592 10.10 -29.54 1.34
N LYS A 593 9.61 -30.78 1.23
CA LYS A 593 9.91 -31.87 2.18
C LYS A 593 10.20 -33.18 1.44
N ALA A 594 11.00 -34.07 2.01
CA ALA A 594 11.26 -35.37 1.39
C ALA A 594 9.97 -36.21 1.35
N VAL A 595 9.83 -37.09 0.37
CA VAL A 595 8.69 -38.03 0.29
C VAL A 595 8.84 -39.17 1.30
N ALA A 596 10.07 -39.61 1.57
CA ALA A 596 10.36 -40.88 2.24
C ALA A 596 10.30 -40.85 3.79
N ASN A 597 10.00 -39.71 4.41
CA ASN A 597 9.96 -39.55 5.87
C ASN A 597 9.09 -38.34 6.24
N ASP A 598 8.59 -38.29 7.47
CA ASP A 598 7.89 -37.11 8.02
C ASP A 598 8.88 -36.01 8.45
N THR A 599 9.75 -35.62 7.50
CA THR A 599 10.81 -34.64 7.70
C THR A 599 10.28 -33.22 7.87
N ILE A 600 10.94 -32.44 8.72
CA ILE A 600 10.73 -30.99 8.83
C ILE A 600 10.93 -30.34 7.44
N PRO A 601 9.99 -29.51 6.96
CA PRO A 601 10.12 -28.80 5.69
C PRO A 601 11.36 -27.91 5.62
N GLU A 602 11.98 -27.90 4.45
CA GLU A 602 13.11 -27.04 4.09
C GLU A 602 12.61 -25.79 3.37
N GLU A 603 13.00 -24.61 3.85
CA GLU A 603 12.70 -23.33 3.20
C GLU A 603 13.62 -23.08 1.99
N LEU A 604 13.00 -23.03 0.81
CA LEU A 604 13.69 -22.77 -0.46
C LEU A 604 13.85 -21.28 -0.71
N LEU A 605 12.80 -20.49 -0.50
CA LEU A 605 12.81 -19.06 -0.76
C LEU A 605 11.71 -18.35 0.02
N ASN A 606 12.07 -17.46 0.93
CA ASN A 606 11.13 -16.51 1.52
C ASN A 606 11.11 -15.22 0.68
N VAL A 607 10.02 -15.00 -0.06
CA VAL A 607 9.90 -13.84 -0.95
C VAL A 607 9.70 -12.56 -0.13
N ASN A 608 8.97 -12.61 0.99
CA ASN A 608 8.78 -11.45 1.88
C ASN A 608 10.13 -10.89 2.38
N GLU A 609 11.08 -11.76 2.74
CA GLU A 609 12.41 -11.31 3.19
C GLU A 609 13.21 -10.59 2.09
N ARG A 610 13.02 -10.97 0.83
CA ARG A 610 13.71 -10.39 -0.31
C ARG A 610 12.94 -9.22 -0.93
N ALA A 611 11.65 -9.11 -0.65
CA ALA A 611 10.78 -7.99 -1.02
C ALA A 611 11.03 -6.76 -0.16
N LYS A 612 11.55 -6.95 1.06
CA LYS A 612 11.87 -5.86 2.00
C LYS A 612 12.48 -4.68 1.29
N GLU A 613 11.85 -3.53 1.52
CA GLU A 613 12.41 -2.21 1.20
C GLU A 613 12.59 -1.96 -0.31
N LYS A 614 11.96 -2.77 -1.16
CA LYS A 614 11.81 -2.53 -2.61
C LYS A 614 10.39 -2.02 -2.88
N ALA A 615 10.26 -1.03 -3.77
CA ALA A 615 8.96 -0.51 -4.19
C ALA A 615 8.14 -1.55 -4.99
N TYR A 616 8.83 -2.40 -5.75
CA TYR A 616 8.29 -3.56 -6.45
C TYR A 616 9.19 -4.76 -6.21
N TYR A 617 8.61 -5.95 -6.02
CA TYR A 617 9.39 -7.19 -6.04
C TYR A 617 8.55 -8.40 -6.37
N THR A 618 9.00 -9.19 -7.35
CA THR A 618 8.53 -10.57 -7.54
C THR A 618 9.70 -11.52 -7.59
N ALA A 619 9.50 -12.73 -7.04
CA ALA A 619 10.42 -13.83 -7.26
C ALA A 619 9.69 -15.18 -7.30
N SER A 620 10.18 -16.05 -8.19
CA SER A 620 9.64 -17.39 -8.40
C SER A 620 10.75 -18.43 -8.48
N LEU A 621 10.41 -19.68 -8.18
CA LEU A 621 11.33 -20.80 -8.34
C LEU A 621 11.33 -21.29 -9.80
N GLY A 622 12.54 -21.50 -10.33
CA GLY A 622 12.78 -22.18 -11.59
C GLY A 622 13.03 -23.69 -11.40
N ALA A 623 13.87 -24.27 -12.26
CA ALA A 623 14.18 -25.69 -12.18
C ALA A 623 15.13 -26.04 -11.02
N VAL A 624 14.91 -27.21 -10.42
CA VAL A 624 15.79 -27.86 -9.44
C VAL A 624 16.80 -28.74 -10.20
N SER A 625 18.06 -28.78 -9.75
CA SER A 625 19.10 -29.62 -10.35
C SER A 625 18.78 -31.12 -10.23
N PRO A 626 19.33 -31.99 -11.10
CA PRO A 626 19.05 -33.43 -11.06
C PRO A 626 19.32 -34.08 -9.71
N ASN A 627 20.41 -33.69 -9.03
CA ASN A 627 20.78 -34.16 -7.69
C ASN A 627 20.00 -33.49 -6.52
N ASN A 628 19.00 -32.65 -6.79
CA ASN A 628 18.24 -31.88 -5.79
C ASN A 628 19.07 -30.92 -4.90
N GLN A 629 20.33 -30.62 -5.21
CA GLN A 629 21.18 -29.75 -4.39
C GLN A 629 21.13 -28.26 -4.76
N ARG A 630 20.61 -27.89 -5.93
CA ARG A 630 20.58 -26.50 -6.43
C ARG A 630 19.21 -26.17 -7.00
N ILE A 631 18.82 -24.89 -6.95
CA ILE A 631 17.55 -24.40 -7.52
C ILE A 631 17.73 -23.03 -8.18
N ALA A 632 17.12 -22.86 -9.35
CA ALA A 632 17.01 -21.57 -10.01
C ALA A 632 15.96 -20.68 -9.32
N VAL A 633 16.21 -19.38 -9.27
CA VAL A 633 15.30 -18.34 -8.79
C VAL A 633 15.30 -17.21 -9.81
N TYR A 634 14.12 -16.78 -10.26
CA TYR A 634 13.97 -15.57 -11.05
C TYR A 634 13.59 -14.42 -10.10
N GLU A 635 14.30 -13.30 -10.17
CA GLU A 635 14.00 -12.07 -9.42
C GLU A 635 13.70 -10.91 -10.37
N ASN A 636 12.71 -10.09 -10.02
CA ASN A 636 12.40 -8.82 -10.66
C ASN A 636 12.16 -7.76 -9.57
N THR A 637 12.78 -6.59 -9.71
CA THR A 637 12.77 -5.48 -8.74
C THR A 637 12.21 -4.17 -9.30
N THR A 638 11.72 -4.19 -10.54
CA THR A 638 11.43 -2.99 -11.37
C THR A 638 10.01 -2.95 -11.92
N GLY A 639 9.32 -4.10 -12.01
CA GLY A 639 8.00 -4.19 -12.61
C GLY A 639 8.01 -4.38 -14.13
N THR A 640 9.18 -4.26 -14.76
CA THR A 640 9.44 -4.59 -16.18
C THR A 640 9.43 -6.12 -16.40
N ASP A 641 9.27 -6.60 -17.62
CA ASP A 641 9.42 -8.04 -17.95
C ASP A 641 10.91 -8.54 -17.94
N GLU A 642 11.85 -7.79 -17.34
CA GLU A 642 13.26 -8.20 -17.20
C GLU A 642 13.51 -8.96 -15.88
N TYR A 643 13.75 -10.27 -15.98
CA TYR A 643 14.07 -11.12 -14.84
C TYR A 643 15.57 -11.40 -14.75
N THR A 644 16.10 -11.40 -13.51
CA THR A 644 17.44 -11.89 -13.19
C THR A 644 17.35 -13.34 -12.69
N LEU A 645 17.95 -14.28 -13.42
CA LEU A 645 18.17 -15.65 -12.98
C LEU A 645 19.33 -15.70 -11.99
N LYS A 646 19.12 -16.32 -10.84
CA LYS A 646 20.14 -16.66 -9.84
C LYS A 646 20.00 -18.11 -9.39
N ILE A 647 21.09 -18.69 -8.89
CA ILE A 647 21.11 -20.07 -8.42
C ILE A 647 21.32 -20.09 -6.91
N LYS A 648 20.45 -20.82 -6.19
CA LYS A 648 20.59 -21.08 -4.75
C LYS A 648 21.09 -22.52 -4.55
N ASP A 649 22.16 -22.65 -3.77
CA ASP A 649 22.61 -23.94 -3.25
C ASP A 649 21.80 -24.28 -1.98
N LEU A 650 21.28 -25.50 -1.94
CA LEU A 650 20.36 -25.98 -0.91
C LEU A 650 21.10 -26.74 0.21
N THR A 651 22.36 -27.10 0.01
CA THR A 651 23.20 -27.76 1.02
C THR A 651 23.66 -26.76 2.09
N ASN A 652 24.14 -25.59 1.65
CA ASN A 652 24.60 -24.49 2.53
C ASN A 652 23.58 -23.35 2.65
N ARG A 653 22.51 -23.37 1.84
CA ARG A 653 21.40 -22.40 1.80
C ARG A 653 21.76 -21.00 1.30
N THR A 654 22.89 -20.82 0.62
CA THR A 654 23.30 -19.53 0.04
C THR A 654 23.01 -19.42 -1.45
N PHE A 655 22.95 -18.19 -1.98
CA PHE A 655 23.03 -17.98 -3.42
C PHE A 655 24.48 -18.12 -3.89
N LEU A 656 24.66 -18.69 -5.08
CA LEU A 656 25.93 -18.69 -5.79
C LEU A 656 26.24 -17.29 -6.35
N THR A 657 27.45 -17.09 -6.85
CA THR A 657 27.87 -15.85 -7.52
C THR A 657 27.20 -15.65 -8.89
N ASP A 658 26.72 -16.74 -9.49
CA ASP A 658 26.08 -16.79 -10.80
C ASP A 658 24.76 -16.00 -10.81
N SER A 659 24.72 -14.95 -11.64
CA SER A 659 23.58 -14.05 -11.78
C SER A 659 23.49 -13.55 -13.22
N ILE A 660 22.40 -13.91 -13.91
CA ILE A 660 22.20 -13.63 -15.34
C ILE A 660 20.97 -12.75 -15.51
N ILE A 661 21.13 -11.56 -16.10
CA ILE A 661 20.03 -10.60 -16.33
C ILE A 661 19.40 -10.88 -17.70
N GLY A 662 18.09 -10.67 -17.84
CA GLY A 662 17.37 -10.86 -19.09
C GLY A 662 17.21 -12.33 -19.44
N VAL A 663 16.60 -13.11 -18.53
CA VAL A 663 16.33 -14.54 -18.72
C VAL A 663 14.84 -14.84 -18.58
N SER A 664 14.22 -15.45 -19.61
CA SER A 664 12.81 -15.86 -19.60
C SER A 664 12.56 -17.31 -19.18
N GLY A 665 13.58 -18.17 -19.23
CA GLY A 665 13.46 -19.60 -18.91
C GLY A 665 14.80 -20.32 -18.83
N MET A 666 14.84 -21.47 -18.15
CA MET A 666 16.04 -22.31 -18.03
C MET A 666 15.70 -23.79 -17.80
N THR A 667 16.61 -24.68 -18.19
CA THR A 667 16.55 -26.12 -17.89
C THR A 667 17.93 -26.70 -17.63
N TRP A 668 18.05 -27.49 -16.56
CA TRP A 668 19.31 -28.17 -16.21
C TRP A 668 19.66 -29.26 -17.23
N LEU A 669 20.89 -29.25 -17.71
CA LEU A 669 21.46 -30.38 -18.45
C LEU A 669 21.91 -31.44 -17.44
N ASP A 670 22.82 -31.04 -16.55
CA ASP A 670 23.38 -31.84 -15.47
C ASP A 670 23.32 -31.07 -14.13
N ASN A 671 24.21 -31.34 -13.17
CA ASN A 671 24.24 -30.67 -11.87
C ASN A 671 24.99 -29.32 -11.86
N ASN A 672 25.78 -29.04 -12.90
CA ASN A 672 26.64 -27.86 -13.04
C ASN A 672 26.40 -27.07 -14.34
N THR A 673 25.75 -27.67 -15.35
CA THR A 673 25.46 -27.05 -16.65
C THR A 673 23.95 -26.89 -16.85
N PHE A 674 23.52 -25.75 -17.41
CA PHE A 674 22.13 -25.54 -17.84
C PHE A 674 22.03 -24.79 -19.17
N LEU A 675 20.89 -24.95 -19.84
CA LEU A 675 20.48 -24.07 -20.92
C LEU A 675 19.55 -22.99 -20.37
N TYR A 676 19.65 -21.76 -20.88
CA TYR A 676 18.73 -20.67 -20.57
C TYR A 676 18.36 -19.88 -21.82
N VAL A 677 17.23 -19.18 -21.75
CA VAL A 677 16.74 -18.32 -22.82
C VAL A 677 17.07 -16.87 -22.48
N ASN A 678 17.88 -16.24 -23.32
CA ASN A 678 18.21 -14.82 -23.19
C ASN A 678 17.17 -13.93 -23.88
N ILE A 679 16.85 -12.83 -23.21
CA ILE A 679 15.99 -11.75 -23.70
C ILE A 679 16.86 -10.65 -24.33
N GLU A 680 16.44 -10.20 -25.50
CA GLU A 680 17.02 -9.06 -26.23
C GLU A 680 16.70 -7.73 -25.53
N LYS A 681 17.73 -6.90 -25.30
CA LYS A 681 17.58 -5.62 -24.61
C LYS A 681 16.86 -4.61 -25.49
N GLY A 682 15.79 -4.00 -24.97
CA GLY A 682 14.99 -2.98 -25.66
C GLY A 682 13.67 -3.54 -26.20
N THR A 683 13.73 -4.59 -27.02
CA THR A 683 12.54 -5.26 -27.58
C THR A 683 11.95 -6.35 -26.65
N TYR A 684 12.67 -6.75 -25.61
CA TYR A 684 12.29 -7.83 -24.68
C TYR A 684 11.98 -9.18 -25.36
N ARG A 685 12.44 -9.36 -26.60
CA ARG A 685 12.24 -10.60 -27.37
C ARG A 685 13.15 -11.70 -26.85
N ALA A 686 12.57 -12.85 -26.50
CA ALA A 686 13.34 -14.07 -26.20
C ALA A 686 14.00 -14.59 -27.48
N SER A 687 15.30 -14.31 -27.69
CA SER A 687 15.94 -14.45 -29.01
C SER A 687 17.02 -15.53 -29.08
N LYS A 688 17.65 -15.90 -27.96
CA LYS A 688 18.77 -16.86 -27.94
C LYS A 688 18.60 -17.93 -26.89
N VAL A 689 19.04 -19.15 -27.22
CA VAL A 689 19.28 -20.21 -26.25
C VAL A 689 20.79 -20.28 -26.00
N MET A 690 21.15 -20.15 -24.72
CA MET A 690 22.52 -20.04 -24.24
C MET A 690 22.84 -21.23 -23.33
N ARG A 691 24.10 -21.68 -23.29
CA ARG A 691 24.60 -22.70 -22.35
C ARG A 691 25.49 -22.06 -21.30
N HIS A 692 25.09 -22.18 -20.03
CA HIS A 692 25.84 -21.71 -18.87
C HIS A 692 26.49 -22.88 -18.12
N ILE A 693 27.72 -22.65 -17.65
CA ILE A 693 28.46 -23.54 -16.74
C ILE A 693 28.68 -22.76 -15.43
N LEU A 694 28.21 -23.30 -14.30
CA LEU A 694 28.32 -22.62 -13.01
C LEU A 694 29.78 -22.32 -12.63
N GLY A 695 29.97 -21.13 -12.06
CA GLY A 695 31.27 -20.55 -11.72
C GLY A 695 31.94 -19.80 -12.87
N THR A 696 31.36 -19.79 -14.08
CA THR A 696 31.91 -19.06 -15.23
C THR A 696 31.24 -17.71 -15.43
N ASN A 697 31.84 -16.85 -16.26
CA ASN A 697 31.26 -15.55 -16.56
C ASN A 697 30.15 -15.72 -17.61
N ALA A 698 28.91 -15.37 -17.27
CA ALA A 698 27.78 -15.51 -18.21
C ALA A 698 27.95 -14.73 -19.53
N LYS A 699 28.86 -13.74 -19.60
CA LYS A 699 29.21 -13.06 -20.86
C LYS A 699 30.01 -13.94 -21.84
N THR A 700 30.56 -15.06 -21.40
CA THR A 700 31.28 -16.04 -22.21
C THR A 700 30.46 -17.32 -22.46
N ASP A 701 29.17 -17.33 -22.10
CA ASP A 701 28.26 -18.45 -22.33
C ASP A 701 28.10 -18.71 -23.84
N ALA A 702 28.07 -19.99 -24.23
CA ALA A 702 27.97 -20.37 -25.63
C ALA A 702 26.54 -20.19 -26.15
N VAL A 703 26.38 -19.56 -27.32
CA VAL A 703 25.11 -19.54 -28.07
C VAL A 703 24.87 -20.94 -28.64
N ILE A 704 23.77 -21.58 -28.26
CA ILE A 704 23.34 -22.88 -28.77
C ILE A 704 22.35 -22.71 -29.93
N TYR A 705 21.54 -21.66 -29.89
CA TYR A 705 20.63 -21.27 -30.96
C TYR A 705 20.35 -19.77 -30.89
N GLU A 706 20.20 -19.14 -32.06
CA GLU A 706 19.83 -17.73 -32.20
C GLU A 706 18.73 -17.59 -33.24
N GLU A 707 17.60 -17.03 -32.83
CA GLU A 707 16.50 -16.70 -33.72
C GLU A 707 16.73 -15.33 -34.37
N LYS A 708 17.03 -15.38 -35.66
CA LYS A 708 17.35 -14.22 -36.49
C LYS A 708 16.12 -13.47 -36.99
N ASP A 709 14.96 -14.13 -37.06
CA ASP A 709 13.71 -13.48 -37.44
C ASP A 709 13.09 -12.79 -36.21
N PRO A 710 12.96 -11.45 -36.20
CA PRO A 710 12.39 -10.71 -35.07
C PRO A 710 10.89 -10.98 -34.85
N MET A 711 10.19 -11.61 -35.81
CA MET A 711 8.82 -12.12 -35.63
C MET A 711 8.74 -13.31 -34.65
N PHE A 712 9.86 -14.01 -34.43
CA PHE A 712 9.90 -15.26 -33.68
C PHE A 712 10.60 -15.10 -32.33
N GLY A 713 10.05 -15.78 -31.32
CA GLY A 713 10.66 -15.95 -30.01
C GLY A 713 11.01 -17.41 -29.73
N VAL A 714 12.05 -17.65 -28.92
CA VAL A 714 12.53 -18.98 -28.56
C VAL A 714 12.17 -19.37 -27.12
N SER A 715 12.01 -20.67 -26.90
CA SER A 715 11.72 -21.27 -25.60
C SER A 715 12.35 -22.65 -25.47
N ILE A 716 12.64 -23.09 -24.25
CA ILE A 716 13.22 -24.40 -23.96
C ILE A 716 12.47 -25.10 -22.82
N GLN A 717 12.30 -26.42 -22.93
CA GLN A 717 11.68 -27.24 -21.89
C GLN A 717 12.18 -28.69 -21.95
N LYS A 718 12.04 -29.45 -20.86
CA LYS A 718 12.17 -30.92 -20.91
C LYS A 718 10.81 -31.56 -21.19
N SER A 719 10.84 -32.69 -21.90
CA SER A 719 9.68 -33.58 -22.04
C SER A 719 9.20 -34.06 -20.67
N LYS A 720 7.91 -34.46 -20.57
CA LYS A 720 7.34 -34.97 -19.32
C LYS A 720 8.04 -36.24 -18.81
N SER A 721 8.50 -37.11 -19.72
CA SER A 721 9.32 -38.28 -19.40
C SER A 721 10.75 -37.95 -18.97
N LYS A 722 11.24 -36.75 -19.32
CA LYS A 722 12.60 -36.19 -19.11
C LYS A 722 13.67 -36.67 -20.08
N ASP A 723 13.36 -37.59 -21.01
CA ASP A 723 14.33 -38.16 -21.97
C ASP A 723 14.80 -37.15 -23.04
N TYR A 724 14.00 -36.11 -23.29
CA TYR A 724 14.26 -35.12 -24.33
C TYR A 724 14.18 -33.68 -23.81
N ILE A 725 14.99 -32.82 -24.38
CA ILE A 725 14.89 -31.37 -24.28
C ILE A 725 14.31 -30.88 -25.61
N PHE A 726 13.23 -30.10 -25.55
CA PHE A 726 12.67 -29.40 -26.69
C PHE A 726 13.11 -27.94 -26.70
N LEU A 727 13.57 -27.48 -27.86
CA LEU A 727 13.75 -26.07 -28.20
C LEU A 727 12.67 -25.72 -29.21
N ARG A 728 11.83 -24.72 -28.90
CA ARG A 728 10.78 -24.22 -29.80
C ARG A 728 11.10 -22.79 -30.18
N SER A 729 11.14 -22.52 -31.49
CA SER A 729 10.96 -21.17 -32.03
C SER A 729 9.50 -21.00 -32.50
N GLY A 730 8.92 -19.82 -32.33
CA GLY A 730 7.57 -19.55 -32.83
C GLY A 730 7.20 -18.07 -32.90
N SER A 731 6.39 -17.74 -33.90
CA SER A 731 5.59 -16.52 -33.99
C SER A 731 4.16 -16.80 -33.51
N SER A 732 3.20 -15.90 -33.77
CA SER A 732 1.79 -16.15 -33.51
C SER A 732 1.14 -17.08 -34.55
N THR A 733 1.71 -17.19 -35.75
CA THR A 733 1.16 -18.01 -36.86
C THR A 733 1.95 -19.28 -37.15
N SER A 734 3.22 -19.35 -36.78
CA SER A 734 4.16 -20.35 -37.29
C SER A 734 5.08 -20.86 -36.18
N SER A 735 5.47 -22.13 -36.22
CA SER A 735 6.37 -22.71 -35.21
C SER A 735 7.38 -23.70 -35.78
N GLU A 736 8.47 -23.87 -35.04
CA GLU A 736 9.53 -24.83 -35.30
C GLU A 736 9.91 -25.50 -33.98
N VAL A 737 10.03 -26.83 -33.96
CA VAL A 737 10.43 -27.57 -32.76
C VAL A 737 11.62 -28.46 -33.09
N TRP A 738 12.64 -28.32 -32.25
CA TRP A 738 13.87 -29.09 -32.25
C TRP A 738 13.94 -29.92 -30.96
N PHE A 739 14.61 -31.07 -31.00
CA PHE A 739 14.79 -31.97 -29.87
C PHE A 739 16.23 -32.45 -29.72
N LEU A 740 16.66 -32.63 -28.47
CA LEU A 740 17.94 -33.19 -28.07
C LEU A 740 17.68 -34.24 -26.98
N LYS A 741 18.41 -35.36 -26.98
CA LYS A 741 18.35 -36.32 -25.86
C LYS A 741 18.95 -35.70 -24.60
N ALA A 742 18.24 -35.79 -23.49
CA ALA A 742 18.62 -35.15 -22.23
C ALA A 742 19.81 -35.83 -21.52
N ASP A 743 20.18 -37.05 -21.91
CA ASP A 743 21.38 -37.78 -21.45
C ASP A 743 22.66 -37.43 -22.24
N ASN A 744 22.52 -36.71 -23.36
CA ASN A 744 23.63 -36.22 -24.18
C ASN A 744 23.68 -34.67 -24.14
N PRO A 745 24.16 -34.06 -23.04
CA PRO A 745 24.08 -32.61 -22.81
C PRO A 745 24.92 -31.79 -23.80
N THR A 746 25.87 -32.42 -24.48
CA THR A 746 26.76 -31.83 -25.50
C THR A 746 26.31 -32.09 -26.93
N GLY A 747 25.29 -32.91 -27.16
CA GLY A 747 24.82 -33.26 -28.50
C GLY A 747 24.05 -32.14 -29.22
N ASP A 748 23.84 -32.33 -30.52
CA ASP A 748 23.16 -31.38 -31.38
C ASP A 748 21.63 -31.54 -31.37
N PHE A 749 20.94 -30.41 -31.47
CA PHE A 749 19.49 -30.38 -31.64
C PHE A 749 19.10 -30.88 -33.04
N LYS A 750 18.20 -31.87 -33.10
CA LYS A 750 17.56 -32.35 -34.34
C LYS A 750 16.23 -31.65 -34.54
N ILE A 751 15.93 -31.23 -35.76
CA ILE A 751 14.63 -30.62 -36.08
C ILE A 751 13.54 -31.71 -36.21
N ILE A 752 12.31 -31.42 -35.79
CA ILE A 752 11.15 -32.29 -36.02
C ILE A 752 10.55 -32.01 -37.39
N GLN A 753 10.26 -30.74 -37.69
CA GLN A 753 9.89 -30.26 -39.02
C GLN A 753 10.34 -28.79 -39.15
N PRO A 754 10.87 -28.35 -40.31
CA PRO A 754 11.12 -26.94 -40.56
C PRO A 754 9.83 -26.11 -40.46
N ARG A 755 9.93 -24.85 -40.02
CA ARG A 755 8.76 -23.96 -39.97
C ARG A 755 8.11 -23.79 -41.33
N GLU A 756 6.78 -23.77 -41.34
CA GLU A 756 5.97 -23.42 -42.50
C GLU A 756 5.04 -22.26 -42.11
N LYS A 757 4.78 -21.35 -43.04
CA LYS A 757 3.90 -20.20 -42.79
C LYS A 757 2.50 -20.69 -42.42
N ASN A 758 1.92 -20.10 -41.37
CA ASN A 758 0.61 -20.44 -40.81
C ASN A 758 0.53 -21.87 -40.22
N HIS A 759 1.66 -22.55 -40.00
CA HIS A 759 1.73 -23.88 -39.40
C HIS A 759 2.20 -23.80 -37.94
N LEU A 760 1.24 -23.89 -37.03
CA LEU A 760 1.46 -24.07 -35.60
C LEU A 760 1.45 -25.57 -35.26
N TYR A 761 2.43 -25.99 -34.47
CA TYR A 761 2.42 -27.27 -33.79
C TYR A 761 3.18 -27.25 -32.46
N GLY A 762 2.76 -28.13 -31.56
CA GLY A 762 3.41 -28.43 -30.28
C GLY A 762 3.69 -29.93 -30.17
N VAL A 763 4.67 -30.30 -29.36
CA VAL A 763 5.16 -31.69 -29.27
C VAL A 763 5.22 -32.18 -27.83
N ALA A 764 4.62 -33.35 -27.60
CA ALA A 764 4.79 -34.17 -26.41
C ALA A 764 5.50 -35.50 -26.76
N HIS A 765 6.05 -36.19 -25.76
CA HIS A 765 6.81 -37.44 -25.93
C HIS A 765 6.21 -38.56 -25.06
N HIS A 766 6.12 -39.76 -25.62
CA HIS A 766 5.75 -40.99 -24.91
C HIS A 766 6.32 -42.21 -25.65
N LYS A 767 7.12 -43.02 -24.93
CA LYS A 767 7.78 -44.25 -25.42
C LYS A 767 8.64 -43.99 -26.67
N ASP A 768 8.23 -44.49 -27.82
CA ASP A 768 8.90 -44.41 -29.12
C ASP A 768 8.26 -43.37 -30.05
N GLN A 769 7.28 -42.60 -29.56
CA GLN A 769 6.45 -41.69 -30.36
C GLN A 769 6.50 -40.24 -29.83
N PHE A 770 6.51 -39.30 -30.76
CA PHE A 770 6.12 -37.91 -30.52
C PHE A 770 4.64 -37.71 -30.85
N TYR A 771 3.93 -37.00 -29.99
CA TYR A 771 2.53 -36.62 -30.16
C TYR A 771 2.51 -35.15 -30.56
N ILE A 772 1.88 -34.86 -31.70
CA ILE A 772 1.92 -33.57 -32.37
C ILE A 772 0.52 -32.95 -32.33
N VAL A 773 0.34 -31.88 -31.56
CA VAL A 773 -0.87 -31.04 -31.63
C VAL A 773 -0.62 -30.02 -32.74
N THR A 774 -1.38 -30.02 -33.84
CA THR A 774 -1.08 -29.17 -35.00
C THR A 774 -2.32 -28.59 -35.70
N ASN A 775 -2.19 -27.37 -36.23
CA ASN A 775 -3.23 -26.72 -37.03
C ASN A 775 -3.17 -27.07 -38.54
N LYS A 776 -2.25 -27.95 -38.97
CA LYS A 776 -2.01 -28.24 -40.39
C LYS A 776 -3.28 -28.80 -41.04
N ASN A 777 -3.90 -28.02 -41.93
CA ASN A 777 -5.20 -28.31 -42.56
C ASN A 777 -6.33 -28.56 -41.54
N ALA A 778 -6.24 -27.94 -40.36
CA ALA A 778 -7.08 -28.20 -39.19
C ALA A 778 -7.08 -26.98 -38.25
N LEU A 779 -7.82 -25.92 -38.56
CA LEU A 779 -7.67 -24.64 -37.84
C LEU A 779 -7.97 -24.73 -36.33
N ASN A 780 -8.91 -25.58 -35.92
CA ASN A 780 -9.19 -25.89 -34.50
C ASN A 780 -8.28 -26.98 -33.90
N TYR A 781 -7.16 -27.27 -34.58
CA TYR A 781 -6.17 -28.29 -34.32
C TYR A 781 -6.66 -29.74 -34.52
N LYS A 782 -5.68 -30.62 -34.74
CA LYS A 782 -5.79 -32.08 -34.68
C LYS A 782 -4.59 -32.64 -33.91
N ILE A 783 -4.65 -33.91 -33.51
CA ILE A 783 -3.52 -34.60 -32.87
C ILE A 783 -3.04 -35.71 -33.79
N ALA A 784 -1.75 -35.71 -34.10
CA ALA A 784 -1.05 -36.73 -34.87
C ALA A 784 0.07 -37.36 -34.04
N THR A 785 0.64 -38.47 -34.53
CA THR A 785 1.84 -39.11 -33.99
C THR A 785 2.93 -39.26 -35.04
N VAL A 786 4.18 -39.34 -34.61
CA VAL A 786 5.33 -39.64 -35.46
C VAL A 786 6.40 -40.41 -34.66
N PRO A 787 7.05 -41.45 -35.23
CA PRO A 787 8.12 -42.17 -34.54
C PRO A 787 9.31 -41.28 -34.21
N VAL A 788 9.87 -41.41 -33.01
CA VAL A 788 11.06 -40.65 -32.56
C VAL A 788 12.30 -41.02 -33.39
N ALA A 789 12.34 -42.23 -33.96
CA ALA A 789 13.42 -42.72 -34.81
C ALA A 789 13.45 -42.09 -36.21
N ASP A 790 12.27 -41.71 -36.76
CA ASP A 790 12.12 -41.12 -38.10
C ASP A 790 11.03 -40.04 -38.06
N VAL A 791 11.47 -38.80 -37.79
CA VAL A 791 10.62 -37.61 -37.80
C VAL A 791 10.53 -36.95 -39.20
N SER A 792 10.90 -37.66 -40.28
CA SER A 792 10.91 -37.06 -41.62
C SER A 792 9.53 -36.52 -42.04
N LYS A 793 9.55 -35.43 -42.81
CA LYS A 793 8.36 -34.72 -43.25
C LYS A 793 7.43 -35.66 -44.02
N GLY A 794 6.15 -35.69 -43.61
CA GLY A 794 5.13 -36.58 -44.19
C GLY A 794 4.89 -37.89 -43.42
N LYS A 795 5.66 -38.18 -42.36
CA LYS A 795 5.46 -39.37 -41.50
C LYS A 795 4.38 -39.20 -40.42
N TRP A 796 3.81 -38.00 -40.26
CA TRP A 796 2.79 -37.72 -39.24
C TRP A 796 1.50 -38.48 -39.57
N THR A 797 1.03 -39.28 -38.62
CA THR A 797 -0.21 -40.07 -38.73
C THR A 797 -1.28 -39.47 -37.82
N ASP A 798 -2.46 -39.15 -38.36
CA ASP A 798 -3.54 -38.55 -37.58
C ASP A 798 -4.10 -39.56 -36.56
N LEU A 799 -4.13 -39.16 -35.29
CA LEU A 799 -4.64 -39.96 -34.17
C LEU A 799 -6.03 -39.48 -33.73
N ILE A 800 -6.22 -38.16 -33.62
CA ILE A 800 -7.51 -37.53 -33.34
C ILE A 800 -7.74 -36.46 -34.41
N PRO A 801 -8.75 -36.63 -35.29
CA PRO A 801 -8.99 -35.72 -36.40
C PRO A 801 -9.56 -34.37 -35.94
N HIS A 802 -9.43 -33.37 -36.82
CA HIS A 802 -10.05 -32.06 -36.68
C HIS A 802 -11.58 -32.16 -36.56
N GLN A 803 -12.17 -31.30 -35.75
CA GLN A 803 -13.63 -31.15 -35.62
C GLN A 803 -13.99 -29.66 -35.70
N ASN A 804 -14.93 -29.33 -36.58
CA ASN A 804 -15.40 -27.94 -36.73
C ASN A 804 -16.07 -27.47 -35.43
N GLY A 805 -15.78 -26.24 -34.99
CA GLY A 805 -16.31 -25.66 -33.75
C GLY A 805 -15.70 -26.20 -32.44
N VAL A 806 -14.85 -27.23 -32.47
CA VAL A 806 -14.23 -27.84 -31.28
C VAL A 806 -12.73 -27.59 -31.29
N LEU A 807 -12.28 -26.60 -30.51
CA LEU A 807 -10.87 -26.23 -30.39
C LEU A 807 -10.14 -27.12 -29.39
N ILE A 808 -9.12 -27.86 -29.83
CA ILE A 808 -8.16 -28.51 -28.95
C ILE A 808 -7.22 -27.42 -28.38
N GLN A 809 -7.29 -27.19 -27.07
CA GLN A 809 -6.47 -26.18 -26.38
C GLN A 809 -5.18 -26.76 -25.78
N ASP A 810 -5.24 -27.99 -25.24
CA ASP A 810 -4.08 -28.66 -24.61
C ASP A 810 -4.20 -30.19 -24.64
N LEU A 811 -3.07 -30.89 -24.56
CA LEU A 811 -2.95 -32.35 -24.51
C LEU A 811 -1.95 -32.77 -23.42
N GLN A 812 -2.43 -33.51 -22.41
CA GLN A 812 -1.57 -34.23 -21.47
C GLN A 812 -1.54 -35.73 -21.79
N VAL A 813 -0.31 -36.25 -21.95
CA VAL A 813 -0.03 -37.68 -22.15
C VAL A 813 0.36 -38.33 -20.81
N PHE A 814 -0.15 -39.54 -20.60
CA PHE A 814 0.17 -40.47 -19.51
C PHE A 814 0.44 -41.85 -20.12
N ASP A 815 0.98 -42.81 -19.36
CA ASP A 815 1.28 -44.16 -19.88
C ASP A 815 0.05 -44.85 -20.54
N ASN A 816 -1.11 -44.73 -19.90
CA ASN A 816 -2.35 -45.43 -20.28
C ASN A 816 -3.44 -44.49 -20.84
N TYR A 817 -3.27 -43.17 -20.76
CA TYR A 817 -4.32 -42.19 -21.08
C TYR A 817 -3.82 -40.98 -21.85
N LEU A 818 -4.70 -40.44 -22.69
CA LEU A 818 -4.64 -39.08 -23.20
C LEU A 818 -5.73 -38.25 -22.53
N VAL A 819 -5.39 -37.05 -22.10
CA VAL A 819 -6.34 -36.07 -21.58
C VAL A 819 -6.26 -34.82 -22.45
N ILE A 820 -7.38 -34.47 -23.06
CA ILE A 820 -7.52 -33.32 -23.96
C ILE A 820 -8.33 -32.26 -23.22
N ASN A 821 -7.83 -31.03 -23.20
CA ASN A 821 -8.66 -29.87 -22.90
C ASN A 821 -9.15 -29.28 -24.22
N GLU A 822 -10.46 -29.25 -24.42
CA GLU A 822 -11.11 -28.74 -25.62
C GLU A 822 -12.16 -27.68 -25.27
N LYS A 823 -12.39 -26.72 -26.17
CA LYS A 823 -13.42 -25.69 -26.02
C LYS A 823 -14.41 -25.77 -27.18
N GLU A 824 -15.71 -25.76 -26.86
CA GLU A 824 -16.81 -25.67 -27.81
C GLU A 824 -17.88 -24.72 -27.23
N ASN A 825 -18.50 -23.87 -28.05
CA ASN A 825 -19.61 -22.98 -27.66
C ASN A 825 -19.35 -22.14 -26.38
N ALA A 826 -18.14 -21.56 -26.28
CA ALA A 826 -17.64 -20.82 -25.11
C ALA A 826 -17.62 -21.64 -23.79
N GLN A 827 -17.44 -22.96 -23.86
CA GLN A 827 -17.32 -23.85 -22.70
C GLN A 827 -16.13 -24.81 -22.85
N ALA A 828 -15.20 -24.77 -21.89
CA ALA A 828 -14.09 -25.71 -21.81
C ALA A 828 -14.54 -27.07 -21.24
N ARG A 829 -13.94 -28.17 -21.72
CA ARG A 829 -14.24 -29.55 -21.34
C ARG A 829 -12.97 -30.38 -21.29
N LEU A 830 -12.89 -31.31 -20.33
CA LEU A 830 -11.82 -32.31 -20.27
C LEU A 830 -12.32 -33.66 -20.79
N LYS A 831 -11.71 -34.13 -21.88
CA LYS A 831 -11.94 -35.44 -22.51
C LYS A 831 -10.81 -36.39 -22.15
N ILE A 832 -11.15 -37.56 -21.64
CA ILE A 832 -10.20 -38.62 -21.27
C ILE A 832 -10.36 -39.76 -22.27
N ILE A 833 -9.24 -40.25 -22.81
CA ILE A 833 -9.16 -41.38 -23.73
C ILE A 833 -8.21 -42.41 -23.15
N ASN A 834 -8.67 -43.65 -23.00
CA ASN A 834 -7.81 -44.77 -22.61
C ASN A 834 -7.10 -45.33 -23.86
N GLN A 835 -5.76 -45.34 -23.87
CA GLN A 835 -4.97 -45.66 -25.06
C GLN A 835 -5.03 -47.14 -25.46
N THR A 836 -5.31 -48.05 -24.52
CA THR A 836 -5.39 -49.49 -24.78
C THR A 836 -6.75 -49.90 -25.36
N THR A 837 -7.84 -49.34 -24.80
CA THR A 837 -9.22 -49.71 -25.17
C THR A 837 -9.87 -48.75 -26.16
N GLN A 838 -9.24 -47.61 -26.44
CA GLN A 838 -9.76 -46.50 -27.24
C GLN A 838 -11.09 -45.90 -26.74
N LYS A 839 -11.59 -46.33 -25.57
CA LYS A 839 -12.78 -45.78 -24.92
C LYS A 839 -12.49 -44.37 -24.42
N SER A 840 -13.42 -43.45 -24.64
CA SER A 840 -13.33 -42.06 -24.18
C SER A 840 -14.57 -41.58 -23.41
N HIS A 841 -14.40 -40.53 -22.61
CA HIS A 841 -15.50 -39.86 -21.91
C HIS A 841 -15.10 -38.44 -21.48
N PHE A 842 -16.11 -37.59 -21.25
CA PHE A 842 -15.94 -36.28 -20.63
C PHE A 842 -16.10 -36.33 -19.11
N ILE A 843 -15.37 -35.47 -18.39
CA ILE A 843 -15.61 -35.23 -16.97
C ILE A 843 -16.93 -34.47 -16.79
N LYS A 844 -17.90 -35.09 -16.12
CA LYS A 844 -19.20 -34.45 -15.81
C LYS A 844 -19.13 -33.59 -14.54
N LEU A 845 -19.59 -32.35 -14.67
CA LEU A 845 -19.81 -31.39 -13.58
C LEU A 845 -21.31 -31.14 -13.35
N LYS A 846 -21.67 -30.40 -12.31
CA LYS A 846 -23.07 -30.17 -11.88
C LYS A 846 -23.68 -28.90 -12.50
N GLU A 847 -22.85 -27.91 -12.78
CA GLU A 847 -23.24 -26.59 -13.25
C GLU A 847 -23.02 -26.50 -14.76
N ASP A 848 -23.85 -25.72 -15.46
CA ASP A 848 -23.79 -25.61 -16.93
C ASP A 848 -22.69 -24.66 -17.42
N PHE A 849 -22.33 -23.66 -16.61
CA PHE A 849 -21.33 -22.64 -16.91
C PHE A 849 -20.20 -22.66 -15.88
N TYR A 850 -19.00 -23.05 -16.30
CA TYR A 850 -17.86 -23.24 -15.41
C TYR A 850 -16.52 -23.06 -16.13
N ASN A 851 -15.45 -22.85 -15.36
CA ASN A 851 -14.09 -23.08 -15.82
C ASN A 851 -13.66 -24.48 -15.41
N ILE A 852 -12.99 -25.20 -16.31
CA ILE A 852 -12.30 -26.45 -16.00
C ILE A 852 -10.91 -26.40 -16.63
N SER A 853 -9.90 -26.89 -15.92
CA SER A 853 -8.54 -27.01 -16.45
C SER A 853 -7.80 -28.19 -15.82
N MET A 854 -6.84 -28.73 -16.56
CA MET A 854 -5.93 -29.74 -16.03
C MET A 854 -5.00 -29.10 -14.99
N GLY A 855 -4.76 -29.81 -13.89
CA GLY A 855 -3.79 -29.42 -12.88
C GLY A 855 -2.35 -29.71 -13.32
N TYR A 856 -1.41 -29.45 -12.41
CA TYR A 856 -0.01 -29.86 -12.63
C TYR A 856 0.13 -31.36 -12.36
N ASN A 857 0.22 -32.15 -13.43
CA ASN A 857 0.36 -33.61 -13.38
C ASN A 857 1.78 -34.05 -13.80
N PRO A 858 2.79 -33.97 -12.91
CA PRO A 858 4.18 -34.29 -13.26
C PRO A 858 4.45 -35.79 -13.37
N GLU A 859 3.68 -36.62 -12.65
CA GLU A 859 3.81 -38.07 -12.68
C GLU A 859 3.25 -38.61 -14.00
N PHE A 860 3.98 -39.51 -14.64
CA PHE A 860 3.65 -40.07 -15.96
C PHE A 860 2.87 -41.38 -15.85
N ALA A 861 3.36 -42.27 -14.99
CA ALA A 861 2.74 -43.54 -14.61
C ALA A 861 1.65 -43.34 -13.55
N THR A 862 0.46 -42.90 -13.98
CA THR A 862 -0.68 -42.77 -13.07
C THR A 862 -2.03 -42.83 -13.78
N ASP A 863 -3.02 -43.47 -13.13
CA ASP A 863 -4.42 -43.48 -13.54
C ASP A 863 -5.22 -42.30 -12.93
N SER A 864 -4.55 -41.38 -12.21
CA SER A 864 -5.17 -40.25 -11.51
C SER A 864 -4.84 -38.91 -12.17
N LEU A 865 -5.81 -38.31 -12.85
CA LEU A 865 -5.74 -36.93 -13.34
C LEU A 865 -6.06 -35.94 -12.20
N GLN A 866 -5.16 -35.00 -11.90
CA GLN A 866 -5.53 -33.80 -11.15
C GLN A 866 -6.14 -32.77 -12.09
N PHE A 867 -7.31 -32.24 -11.74
CA PHE A 867 -7.97 -31.14 -12.44
C PHE A 867 -8.60 -30.16 -11.44
N SER A 868 -8.75 -28.91 -11.86
CA SER A 868 -9.45 -27.86 -11.09
C SER A 868 -10.71 -27.44 -11.83
N TYR A 869 -11.77 -27.14 -11.10
CA TYR A 869 -12.93 -26.43 -11.63
C TYR A 869 -13.36 -25.28 -10.72
N SER A 870 -14.02 -24.29 -11.31
CA SER A 870 -14.71 -23.20 -10.60
C SER A 870 -15.93 -22.75 -11.41
N SER A 871 -16.86 -22.08 -10.75
CA SER A 871 -17.97 -21.37 -11.40
C SER A 871 -18.16 -20.03 -10.70
N PHE A 872 -19.29 -19.35 -10.95
CA PHE A 872 -19.65 -18.20 -10.14
C PHE A 872 -20.12 -18.59 -8.72
N GLU A 873 -20.80 -19.73 -8.55
CA GLU A 873 -21.28 -20.18 -7.22
C GLU A 873 -20.27 -21.09 -6.49
N THR A 874 -19.39 -21.77 -7.23
CA THR A 874 -18.41 -22.72 -6.68
C THR A 874 -16.99 -22.14 -6.70
N PRO A 875 -16.34 -21.94 -5.53
CA PRO A 875 -14.95 -21.51 -5.48
C PRO A 875 -14.02 -22.57 -6.09
N THR A 876 -12.82 -22.17 -6.51
CA THR A 876 -11.84 -23.06 -7.13
C THR A 876 -11.62 -24.32 -6.29
N THR A 877 -11.97 -25.47 -6.88
CA THR A 877 -11.97 -26.77 -6.23
C THR A 877 -11.19 -27.77 -7.08
N THR A 878 -10.17 -28.38 -6.50
CA THR A 878 -9.24 -29.30 -7.17
C THR A 878 -9.52 -30.74 -6.75
N PHE A 879 -9.63 -31.62 -7.74
CA PHE A 879 -9.90 -33.05 -7.56
C PHE A 879 -8.77 -33.88 -8.16
N ASN A 880 -8.51 -35.03 -7.55
CA ASN A 880 -7.92 -36.17 -8.23
C ASN A 880 -9.06 -37.01 -8.81
N TYR A 881 -8.96 -37.34 -10.09
CA TYR A 881 -9.94 -38.09 -10.86
C TYR A 881 -9.33 -39.40 -11.32
N HIS A 882 -9.90 -40.52 -10.87
CA HIS A 882 -9.50 -41.83 -11.37
C HIS A 882 -10.05 -42.01 -12.80
N MET A 883 -9.15 -42.07 -13.78
CA MET A 883 -9.51 -41.97 -15.21
C MET A 883 -10.33 -43.17 -15.71
N ASP A 884 -10.14 -44.38 -15.17
CA ASP A 884 -11.03 -45.53 -15.45
C ASP A 884 -12.34 -45.50 -14.64
N THR A 885 -12.26 -45.63 -13.31
CA THR A 885 -13.45 -45.76 -12.42
C THR A 885 -14.30 -44.49 -12.26
N LYS A 886 -13.86 -43.35 -12.81
CA LYS A 886 -14.54 -42.03 -12.81
C LYS A 886 -14.77 -41.41 -11.44
N LYS A 887 -14.17 -41.97 -10.38
CA LYS A 887 -14.29 -41.49 -9.00
C LYS A 887 -13.53 -40.17 -8.82
N LYS A 888 -14.23 -39.14 -8.34
CA LYS A 888 -13.68 -37.84 -7.93
C LYS A 888 -13.31 -37.86 -6.45
N ARG A 889 -12.05 -37.56 -6.10
CA ARG A 889 -11.60 -37.31 -4.72
C ARG A 889 -11.20 -35.84 -4.57
N LEU A 890 -11.85 -35.12 -3.66
CA LEU A 890 -11.48 -33.74 -3.32
C LEU A 890 -10.05 -33.70 -2.76
N VAL A 891 -9.26 -32.71 -3.17
CA VAL A 891 -7.87 -32.51 -2.73
C VAL A 891 -7.69 -31.14 -2.07
N LYS A 892 -8.22 -30.08 -2.68
CA LYS A 892 -8.33 -28.75 -2.07
C LYS A 892 -9.61 -28.07 -2.55
N GLN A 893 -10.26 -27.36 -1.65
CA GLN A 893 -11.27 -26.36 -1.97
C GLN A 893 -10.77 -25.03 -1.42
N HIS A 894 -10.81 -23.96 -2.23
CA HIS A 894 -10.60 -22.62 -1.70
C HIS A 894 -11.80 -22.24 -0.81
N SER A 895 -11.55 -21.48 0.26
CA SER A 895 -12.60 -20.97 1.14
C SER A 895 -13.71 -20.33 0.30
N LYS A 896 -14.96 -20.70 0.59
CA LYS A 896 -16.10 -19.99 0.01
C LYS A 896 -16.02 -18.52 0.44
N PRO A 897 -16.45 -17.58 -0.42
CA PRO A 897 -16.85 -16.26 0.04
C PRO A 897 -17.84 -16.40 1.20
N ILE A 898 -17.78 -15.52 2.20
CA ILE A 898 -18.63 -15.58 3.41
C ILE A 898 -20.09 -15.80 3.00
N GLU A 899 -20.65 -16.97 3.36
CA GLU A 899 -21.99 -17.37 2.96
C GLU A 899 -23.04 -16.50 3.64
N HIS A 900 -23.41 -15.39 2.99
CA HIS A 900 -24.62 -14.67 3.34
C HIS A 900 -25.81 -15.43 2.72
N PRO A 901 -26.76 -15.95 3.53
CA PRO A 901 -27.81 -16.87 3.05
C PRO A 901 -28.80 -16.25 2.03
N PHE A 902 -28.69 -14.94 1.80
CA PHE A 902 -29.47 -14.21 0.79
C PHE A 902 -28.82 -14.21 -0.61
N TYR A 903 -27.52 -14.45 -0.73
CA TYR A 903 -26.80 -14.41 -2.02
C TYR A 903 -27.02 -15.70 -2.81
N LYS A 904 -28.02 -15.68 -3.69
CA LYS A 904 -28.24 -16.69 -4.74
C LYS A 904 -28.07 -16.01 -6.09
N TYR A 905 -27.40 -16.66 -7.03
CA TYR A 905 -27.09 -16.08 -8.32
C TYR A 905 -27.90 -16.73 -9.45
N VAL A 906 -27.77 -16.16 -10.64
CA VAL A 906 -28.29 -16.66 -11.90
C VAL A 906 -27.19 -16.38 -12.93
N VAL A 907 -26.74 -17.43 -13.60
CA VAL A 907 -25.81 -17.37 -14.74
C VAL A 907 -26.56 -17.84 -15.97
N GLU A 908 -26.60 -17.03 -17.01
CA GLU A 908 -27.25 -17.32 -18.29
C GLU A 908 -26.30 -17.03 -19.44
N ARG A 909 -26.41 -17.78 -20.55
CA ARG A 909 -25.78 -17.41 -21.82
C ARG A 909 -26.85 -17.05 -22.84
N LYS A 910 -26.70 -15.89 -23.46
CA LYS A 910 -27.51 -15.43 -24.59
C LYS A 910 -26.68 -15.47 -25.87
N TRP A 911 -27.35 -15.43 -27.01
CA TRP A 911 -26.73 -15.40 -28.33
C TRP A 911 -27.20 -14.12 -29.03
N VAL A 912 -26.29 -13.19 -29.23
CA VAL A 912 -26.55 -11.86 -29.80
C VAL A 912 -26.19 -11.88 -31.28
N THR A 913 -27.09 -11.46 -32.15
CA THR A 913 -26.80 -11.37 -33.59
C THR A 913 -25.94 -10.14 -33.87
N ALA A 914 -24.72 -10.36 -34.39
CA ALA A 914 -23.85 -9.30 -34.89
C ALA A 914 -24.33 -8.72 -36.22
N LYS A 915 -23.73 -7.60 -36.65
CA LYS A 915 -24.07 -6.89 -37.92
C LYS A 915 -23.97 -7.79 -39.16
N ASP A 916 -23.13 -8.82 -39.14
CA ASP A 916 -22.93 -9.80 -40.22
C ASP A 916 -23.68 -11.14 -39.99
N GLY A 917 -24.59 -11.19 -39.03
CA GLY A 917 -25.43 -12.36 -38.75
C GLY A 917 -24.80 -13.42 -37.85
N LYS A 918 -23.52 -13.30 -37.46
CA LYS A 918 -22.90 -14.24 -36.52
C LYS A 918 -23.49 -14.12 -35.11
N LEU A 919 -23.64 -15.24 -34.43
CA LEU A 919 -24.18 -15.30 -33.07
C LEU A 919 -23.03 -15.18 -32.04
N ILE A 920 -22.95 -14.02 -31.39
CA ILE A 920 -21.98 -13.73 -30.34
C ILE A 920 -22.51 -14.28 -29.00
N PRO A 921 -21.77 -15.16 -28.29
CA PRO A 921 -22.17 -15.55 -26.96
C PRO A 921 -22.04 -14.36 -25.98
N LEU A 922 -23.06 -14.14 -25.17
CA LEU A 922 -23.09 -13.13 -24.11
C LEU A 922 -23.44 -13.81 -22.79
N THR A 923 -22.48 -13.96 -21.89
CA THR A 923 -22.72 -14.56 -20.57
C THR A 923 -23.12 -13.48 -19.57
N LEU A 924 -24.26 -13.65 -18.92
CA LEU A 924 -24.85 -12.73 -17.96
C LEU A 924 -24.87 -13.36 -16.56
N ILE A 925 -24.32 -12.65 -15.58
CA ILE A 925 -24.26 -13.06 -14.18
C ILE A 925 -25.00 -12.01 -13.36
N SER A 926 -25.99 -12.42 -12.58
CA SER A 926 -26.76 -11.50 -11.75
C SER A 926 -27.21 -12.13 -10.44
N HIS A 927 -27.50 -11.29 -9.44
CA HIS A 927 -28.17 -11.75 -8.24
C HIS A 927 -29.62 -12.14 -8.57
N LYS A 928 -30.09 -13.28 -8.06
CA LYS A 928 -31.44 -13.85 -8.27
C LYS A 928 -32.62 -12.89 -8.05
N TRP A 929 -32.51 -11.85 -7.21
CA TRP A 929 -33.57 -10.83 -7.09
C TRP A 929 -33.57 -9.84 -8.27
N ARG A 930 -32.39 -9.55 -8.85
CA ARG A 930 -32.21 -8.67 -10.01
C ARG A 930 -32.70 -9.36 -11.29
N ALA A 931 -32.37 -10.64 -11.46
CA ALA A 931 -32.83 -11.47 -12.58
C ALA A 931 -34.37 -11.45 -12.74
N LYS A 932 -35.10 -11.44 -11.62
CA LYS A 932 -36.58 -11.39 -11.58
C LYS A 932 -37.19 -10.01 -11.85
N ARG A 933 -36.40 -8.95 -12.04
CA ARG A 933 -36.87 -7.55 -12.09
C ARG A 933 -36.27 -6.75 -13.26
N LYS A 934 -36.25 -7.30 -14.48
CA LYS A 934 -35.86 -6.56 -15.71
C LYS A 934 -36.57 -5.18 -15.77
N GLY A 935 -35.94 -4.15 -16.34
CA GLY A 935 -36.49 -2.79 -16.49
C GLY A 935 -36.46 -1.84 -15.27
N ASN A 936 -36.34 -2.30 -14.02
CA ASN A 936 -36.43 -1.41 -12.84
C ASN A 936 -35.09 -0.92 -12.23
N ASN A 937 -33.91 -1.32 -12.73
CA ASN A 937 -32.61 -0.89 -12.18
C ASN A 937 -31.43 -1.15 -13.14
N HIS A 938 -31.10 -0.20 -14.01
CA HIS A 938 -30.18 -0.35 -15.15
C HIS A 938 -28.67 -0.39 -14.84
N LYS A 939 -28.28 -1.14 -13.80
CA LYS A 939 -26.88 -1.37 -13.45
C LYS A 939 -26.33 -2.55 -14.24
N VAL A 940 -25.49 -2.26 -15.24
CA VAL A 940 -24.78 -3.25 -16.05
C VAL A 940 -23.29 -2.95 -16.04
N TYR A 941 -22.48 -3.98 -15.90
CA TYR A 941 -21.03 -3.93 -16.09
C TYR A 941 -20.66 -4.89 -17.22
N LEU A 942 -20.18 -4.36 -18.34
CA LEU A 942 -19.87 -5.11 -19.56
C LEU A 942 -18.35 -5.17 -19.77
N THR A 943 -17.81 -6.36 -20.01
CA THR A 943 -16.37 -6.53 -20.23
C THR A 943 -16.06 -7.55 -21.32
N SER A 944 -14.89 -7.40 -21.95
CA SER A 944 -14.28 -8.35 -22.86
C SER A 944 -12.80 -7.99 -23.11
N TYR A 945 -12.15 -8.75 -24.01
CA TYR A 945 -10.74 -8.58 -24.38
C TYR A 945 -10.52 -8.71 -25.89
N GLY A 946 -11.02 -9.80 -26.50
CA GLY A 946 -11.17 -9.92 -27.96
C GLY A 946 -9.89 -9.83 -28.79
N SER A 947 -8.74 -10.31 -28.30
CA SER A 947 -7.47 -10.35 -29.05
C SER A 947 -6.61 -11.58 -28.72
N TYR A 948 -5.65 -11.89 -29.60
CA TYR A 948 -4.70 -13.04 -29.54
C TYR A 948 -5.34 -14.43 -29.40
N GLY A 949 -6.65 -14.54 -29.61
CA GLY A 949 -7.41 -15.76 -29.35
C GLY A 949 -7.53 -16.06 -27.85
N SER A 950 -7.59 -15.03 -27.00
CA SER A 950 -7.81 -15.16 -25.55
C SER A 950 -9.30 -15.11 -25.23
N GLY A 951 -9.96 -16.27 -25.26
CA GLY A 951 -11.37 -16.40 -24.89
C GLY A 951 -11.65 -16.23 -23.40
N GLN A 952 -12.87 -15.82 -23.06
CA GLN A 952 -13.27 -15.40 -21.73
C GLN A 952 -13.88 -16.55 -20.91
N GLY A 953 -13.37 -16.75 -19.69
CA GLY A 953 -13.93 -17.68 -18.72
C GLY A 953 -15.06 -17.08 -17.87
N ILE A 954 -15.64 -17.89 -16.98
CA ILE A 954 -16.56 -17.39 -15.94
C ILE A 954 -15.72 -16.73 -14.84
N PRO A 955 -15.91 -15.44 -14.52
CA PRO A 955 -15.15 -14.76 -13.48
C PRO A 955 -15.41 -15.38 -12.11
N GLY A 956 -14.36 -15.46 -11.29
CA GLY A 956 -14.46 -15.85 -9.88
C GLY A 956 -13.88 -14.78 -8.97
N GLY A 957 -14.15 -14.91 -7.67
CA GLY A 957 -13.47 -14.12 -6.64
C GLY A 957 -14.18 -12.83 -6.20
N PRO A 958 -13.65 -12.15 -5.16
CA PRO A 958 -14.42 -11.22 -4.33
C PRO A 958 -14.90 -9.96 -5.06
N THR A 959 -14.13 -9.44 -6.03
CA THR A 959 -14.44 -8.18 -6.72
C THR A 959 -15.75 -8.28 -7.53
N VAL A 960 -15.90 -9.33 -8.33
CA VAL A 960 -17.10 -9.53 -9.16
C VAL A 960 -18.30 -9.94 -8.31
N HIS A 961 -18.09 -10.75 -7.26
CA HIS A 961 -19.12 -11.05 -6.27
C HIS A 961 -19.66 -9.78 -5.60
N HIS A 962 -18.78 -8.88 -5.16
CA HIS A 962 -19.21 -7.62 -4.55
C HIS A 962 -19.98 -6.73 -5.53
N LEU A 963 -19.55 -6.63 -6.79
CA LEU A 963 -20.28 -5.87 -7.81
C LEU A 963 -21.69 -6.42 -8.06
N VAL A 964 -21.83 -7.74 -8.24
CA VAL A 964 -23.12 -8.41 -8.45
C VAL A 964 -24.03 -8.28 -7.21
N ASN A 965 -23.47 -8.39 -6.01
CA ASN A 965 -24.19 -8.16 -4.75
C ASN A 965 -24.63 -6.70 -4.58
N SER A 966 -23.89 -5.74 -5.13
CA SER A 966 -24.27 -4.32 -5.23
C SER A 966 -25.34 -4.02 -6.30
N GLY A 967 -25.91 -5.08 -6.91
CA GLY A 967 -27.08 -5.03 -7.79
C GLY A 967 -26.78 -4.86 -9.27
N TYR A 968 -25.52 -5.01 -9.70
CA TYR A 968 -25.14 -5.03 -11.11
C TYR A 968 -25.47 -6.39 -11.76
N VAL A 969 -25.77 -6.35 -13.05
CA VAL A 969 -25.61 -7.51 -13.96
C VAL A 969 -24.19 -7.41 -14.53
N TYR A 970 -23.38 -8.45 -14.31
CA TYR A 970 -22.05 -8.57 -14.90
C TYR A 970 -22.18 -9.33 -16.22
N ALA A 971 -21.76 -8.71 -17.32
CA ALA A 971 -21.94 -9.18 -18.68
C ALA A 971 -20.58 -9.39 -19.36
N ILE A 972 -20.41 -10.53 -20.01
CA ILE A 972 -19.16 -10.95 -20.67
C ILE A 972 -19.49 -11.22 -22.13
N ALA A 973 -19.02 -10.34 -23.01
CA ALA A 973 -19.20 -10.50 -24.44
C ALA A 973 -18.07 -11.37 -25.01
N HIS A 974 -18.40 -12.55 -25.54
CA HIS A 974 -17.44 -13.50 -26.11
C HIS A 974 -17.14 -13.14 -27.58
N ILE A 975 -16.68 -11.90 -27.80
CA ILE A 975 -16.48 -11.27 -29.11
C ILE A 975 -15.36 -11.91 -29.95
N ARG A 976 -15.39 -11.67 -31.25
CA ARG A 976 -14.33 -12.12 -32.18
C ARG A 976 -12.98 -11.52 -31.84
N GLY A 977 -11.94 -12.30 -32.14
CA GLY A 977 -10.56 -12.08 -31.69
C GLY A 977 -10.21 -12.83 -30.39
N GLY A 978 -11.22 -13.30 -29.64
CA GLY A 978 -11.06 -14.40 -28.67
C GLY A 978 -11.12 -15.78 -29.35
N ASP A 979 -10.92 -16.87 -28.59
CA ASP A 979 -11.03 -18.26 -29.10
C ASP A 979 -12.30 -18.99 -28.63
N ASP A 980 -13.30 -18.27 -28.14
CA ASP A 980 -14.46 -18.87 -27.45
C ASP A 980 -15.34 -19.76 -28.35
N MET A 981 -15.36 -19.48 -29.65
CA MET A 981 -15.99 -20.31 -30.69
C MET A 981 -14.96 -21.04 -31.58
N GLY A 982 -13.73 -21.21 -31.08
CA GLY A 982 -12.60 -21.80 -31.82
C GLY A 982 -11.68 -20.77 -32.48
N LYS A 983 -10.67 -21.24 -33.23
CA LYS A 983 -9.68 -20.35 -33.86
C LYS A 983 -10.19 -19.59 -35.08
N GLU A 984 -11.25 -20.06 -35.74
CA GLU A 984 -11.99 -19.26 -36.73
C GLU A 984 -12.51 -17.95 -36.12
N TRP A 985 -12.92 -17.97 -34.85
CA TRP A 985 -13.37 -16.78 -34.10
C TRP A 985 -12.26 -15.76 -33.85
N TYR A 986 -11.02 -16.24 -33.75
CA TYR A 986 -9.83 -15.41 -33.58
C TYR A 986 -9.39 -14.79 -34.90
N GLU A 987 -9.29 -15.59 -35.97
CA GLU A 987 -8.93 -15.12 -37.32
C GLU A 987 -9.95 -14.11 -37.87
N ASP A 988 -11.22 -14.22 -37.46
CA ASP A 988 -12.29 -13.27 -37.79
C ASP A 988 -12.35 -12.04 -36.86
N GLY A 989 -11.34 -11.82 -36.01
CA GLY A 989 -11.22 -10.64 -35.15
C GLY A 989 -9.77 -10.15 -34.98
N LYS A 990 -8.95 -10.31 -36.03
CA LYS A 990 -7.57 -9.83 -36.14
C LYS A 990 -7.30 -9.28 -37.56
N LEU A 991 -6.16 -8.61 -37.76
CA LEU A 991 -5.76 -8.04 -39.06
C LEU A 991 -6.92 -7.25 -39.71
N PHE A 992 -7.23 -7.52 -40.99
CA PHE A 992 -8.33 -6.87 -41.73
C PHE A 992 -9.75 -7.20 -41.22
N ASN A 993 -9.88 -8.10 -40.23
CA ASN A 993 -11.15 -8.40 -39.55
C ASN A 993 -11.22 -7.76 -38.15
N LYS A 994 -10.20 -7.02 -37.69
CA LYS A 994 -10.14 -6.50 -36.31
C LYS A 994 -11.37 -5.68 -35.87
N LYS A 995 -12.01 -4.98 -36.80
CA LYS A 995 -13.23 -4.20 -36.53
C LYS A 995 -14.41 -5.03 -36.02
N ASN A 996 -14.45 -6.33 -36.34
CA ASN A 996 -15.47 -7.26 -35.85
C ASN A 996 -15.48 -7.30 -34.31
N THR A 997 -14.30 -7.28 -33.68
CA THR A 997 -14.14 -7.20 -32.21
C THR A 997 -14.94 -6.04 -31.61
N PHE A 998 -14.85 -4.85 -32.22
CA PHE A 998 -15.52 -3.64 -31.72
C PHE A 998 -17.02 -3.69 -32.00
N SER A 999 -17.43 -4.10 -33.21
CA SER A 999 -18.84 -4.20 -33.57
C SER A 999 -19.61 -5.28 -32.80
N ASP A 1000 -18.96 -6.39 -32.43
CA ASP A 1000 -19.55 -7.44 -31.60
C ASP A 1000 -19.81 -6.97 -30.17
N PHE A 1001 -18.89 -6.15 -29.62
CA PHE A 1001 -19.05 -5.57 -28.29
C PHE A 1001 -20.16 -4.53 -28.26
N ILE A 1002 -20.23 -3.69 -29.31
CA ILE A 1002 -21.33 -2.73 -29.53
C ILE A 1002 -22.67 -3.49 -29.67
N ALA A 1003 -22.73 -4.56 -30.47
CA ALA A 1003 -23.95 -5.37 -30.60
C ALA A 1003 -24.40 -5.99 -29.27
N CYS A 1004 -23.46 -6.45 -28.44
CA CYS A 1004 -23.76 -6.91 -27.07
C CYS A 1004 -24.31 -5.79 -26.18
N ALA A 1005 -23.78 -4.56 -26.29
CA ALA A 1005 -24.25 -3.40 -25.55
C ALA A 1005 -25.66 -2.95 -26.03
N ASP A 1006 -25.88 -2.84 -27.34
CA ASP A 1006 -27.19 -2.54 -27.94
C ASP A 1006 -28.24 -3.59 -27.52
N TYR A 1007 -27.89 -4.89 -27.52
CA TYR A 1007 -28.76 -5.97 -27.02
C TYR A 1007 -29.13 -5.79 -25.54
N LEU A 1008 -28.16 -5.40 -24.69
CA LEU A 1008 -28.41 -5.16 -23.26
C LEU A 1008 -29.36 -3.99 -23.00
N VAL A 1009 -29.36 -2.97 -23.87
CA VAL A 1009 -30.33 -1.87 -23.85
C VAL A 1009 -31.70 -2.35 -24.35
N ALA A 1010 -31.77 -3.00 -25.52
CA ALA A 1010 -33.01 -3.49 -26.12
C ALA A 1010 -33.78 -4.47 -25.19
N GLU A 1011 -33.06 -5.39 -24.53
CA GLU A 1011 -33.61 -6.35 -23.58
C GLU A 1011 -33.87 -5.79 -22.16
N ASN A 1012 -33.75 -4.47 -21.97
CA ASN A 1012 -34.01 -3.76 -20.72
C ASN A 1012 -33.17 -4.27 -19.52
N TYR A 1013 -31.94 -4.73 -19.79
CA TYR A 1013 -30.92 -4.95 -18.76
C TYR A 1013 -30.26 -3.62 -18.36
N ALA A 1014 -29.92 -2.81 -19.37
CA ALA A 1014 -29.38 -1.45 -19.27
C ALA A 1014 -30.35 -0.40 -19.85
N LYS A 1015 -29.99 0.87 -19.72
CA LYS A 1015 -30.43 1.97 -20.58
C LYS A 1015 -29.23 2.47 -21.36
N GLU A 1016 -29.48 3.16 -22.46
CA GLU A 1016 -28.47 4.01 -23.10
C GLU A 1016 -27.88 4.99 -22.05
N GLY A 1017 -26.58 5.25 -22.14
CA GLY A 1017 -25.85 6.06 -21.16
C GLY A 1017 -25.78 5.47 -19.74
N SER A 1018 -26.06 4.18 -19.54
CA SER A 1018 -26.09 3.53 -18.21
C SER A 1018 -25.13 2.33 -18.06
N ILE A 1019 -24.44 1.90 -19.12
CA ILE A 1019 -23.50 0.78 -19.06
C ILE A 1019 -22.17 1.24 -18.47
N VAL A 1020 -21.65 0.50 -17.48
CA VAL A 1020 -20.22 0.58 -17.11
C VAL A 1020 -19.46 -0.42 -17.97
N ALA A 1021 -18.41 -0.01 -18.66
CA ALA A 1021 -17.57 -0.91 -19.45
C ALA A 1021 -16.14 -0.99 -18.91
N SER A 1022 -15.45 -2.11 -19.13
CA SER A 1022 -14.03 -2.21 -18.85
C SER A 1022 -13.29 -3.20 -19.76
N GLY A 1023 -12.02 -2.88 -20.01
CA GLY A 1023 -11.06 -3.74 -20.66
C GLY A 1023 -9.65 -3.21 -20.44
N GLY A 1024 -8.67 -4.12 -20.37
CA GLY A 1024 -7.27 -3.75 -20.19
C GLY A 1024 -6.33 -4.35 -21.22
N SER A 1025 -5.13 -3.79 -21.40
CA SER A 1025 -4.19 -4.17 -22.47
C SER A 1025 -4.86 -4.04 -23.84
N ALA A 1026 -4.94 -5.11 -24.64
CA ALA A 1026 -5.73 -5.15 -25.88
C ALA A 1026 -7.25 -5.05 -25.66
N GLY A 1027 -7.76 -5.37 -24.47
CA GLY A 1027 -9.11 -4.99 -24.06
C GLY A 1027 -9.28 -3.47 -23.90
N GLY A 1028 -8.18 -2.75 -23.63
CA GLY A 1028 -8.12 -1.29 -23.62
C GLY A 1028 -8.16 -0.69 -25.03
N LEU A 1029 -7.59 -1.36 -26.04
CA LEU A 1029 -7.81 -1.04 -27.46
C LEU A 1029 -9.30 -1.12 -27.80
N LEU A 1030 -9.95 -2.21 -27.40
CA LEU A 1030 -11.40 -2.38 -27.55
C LEU A 1030 -12.16 -1.20 -26.89
N MET A 1031 -11.88 -0.88 -25.62
CA MET A 1031 -12.54 0.23 -24.93
C MET A 1031 -12.33 1.57 -25.66
N GLY A 1032 -11.10 1.88 -26.05
CA GLY A 1032 -10.75 3.11 -26.76
C GLY A 1032 -11.43 3.23 -28.14
N ALA A 1033 -11.60 2.11 -28.86
CA ALA A 1033 -12.29 2.09 -30.14
C ALA A 1033 -13.80 2.30 -29.98
N VAL A 1034 -14.46 1.60 -29.04
CA VAL A 1034 -15.92 1.69 -28.89
C VAL A 1034 -16.39 3.04 -28.35
N VAL A 1035 -15.60 3.74 -27.53
CA VAL A 1035 -15.94 5.11 -27.09
C VAL A 1035 -15.76 6.17 -28.19
N ASN A 1036 -14.97 5.88 -29.23
CA ASN A 1036 -14.93 6.72 -30.44
C ASN A 1036 -16.10 6.44 -31.40
N GLU A 1037 -16.64 5.22 -31.43
CA GLU A 1037 -17.74 4.80 -32.33
C GLU A 1037 -19.13 5.04 -31.75
N ARG A 1038 -19.37 4.66 -30.48
CA ARG A 1038 -20.68 4.66 -29.79
C ARG A 1038 -20.56 5.12 -28.32
N PRO A 1039 -20.06 6.34 -28.03
CA PRO A 1039 -19.88 6.82 -26.65
C PRO A 1039 -21.17 6.83 -25.83
N GLU A 1040 -22.31 7.07 -26.46
CA GLU A 1040 -23.61 7.29 -25.81
C GLU A 1040 -24.18 6.04 -25.13
N LEU A 1041 -23.70 4.84 -25.48
CA LEU A 1041 -24.09 3.60 -24.79
C LEU A 1041 -23.60 3.52 -23.34
N PHE A 1042 -22.52 4.25 -23.01
CA PHE A 1042 -21.78 4.06 -21.78
C PHE A 1042 -21.98 5.23 -20.80
N ASN A 1043 -22.03 4.91 -19.51
CA ASN A 1043 -21.89 5.91 -18.45
C ASN A 1043 -20.43 6.14 -18.09
N THR A 1044 -19.69 5.05 -17.92
CA THR A 1044 -18.32 5.02 -17.39
C THR A 1044 -17.55 3.92 -18.10
N VAL A 1045 -16.32 4.19 -18.54
CA VAL A 1045 -15.42 3.20 -19.15
C VAL A 1045 -14.07 3.21 -18.46
N ILE A 1046 -13.60 2.03 -18.06
CA ILE A 1046 -12.30 1.83 -17.41
C ILE A 1046 -11.33 1.21 -18.43
N LEU A 1047 -10.16 1.83 -18.56
CA LEU A 1047 -9.12 1.47 -19.52
C LEU A 1047 -7.82 1.20 -18.76
N ASP A 1048 -7.58 -0.08 -18.44
CA ASP A 1048 -6.41 -0.53 -17.67
C ASP A 1048 -5.23 -0.84 -18.60
N VAL A 1049 -4.08 -0.19 -18.43
CA VAL A 1049 -2.87 -0.32 -19.30
C VAL A 1049 -3.21 -0.40 -20.80
N PRO A 1050 -3.98 0.56 -21.37
CA PRO A 1050 -4.71 0.34 -22.61
C PRO A 1050 -3.88 0.65 -23.86
N PHE A 1051 -3.84 -0.30 -24.80
CA PHE A 1051 -3.18 -0.11 -26.10
C PHE A 1051 -4.03 0.82 -26.99
N VAL A 1052 -3.59 2.06 -27.20
CA VAL A 1052 -4.44 3.12 -27.81
C VAL A 1052 -3.72 3.95 -28.88
N ASP A 1053 -2.39 3.91 -28.92
CA ASP A 1053 -1.55 4.69 -29.85
C ASP A 1053 -1.08 3.84 -31.04
N VAL A 1054 -2.00 3.04 -31.59
CA VAL A 1054 -1.70 1.87 -32.44
C VAL A 1054 -0.81 2.22 -33.64
N ILE A 1055 -1.04 3.35 -34.31
CA ILE A 1055 -0.22 3.74 -35.46
C ILE A 1055 1.22 4.09 -35.06
N ASN A 1056 1.44 4.85 -33.99
CA ASN A 1056 2.80 5.27 -33.60
C ASN A 1056 3.58 4.13 -32.95
N THR A 1057 2.92 3.29 -32.15
CA THR A 1057 3.55 2.09 -31.57
C THR A 1057 3.89 1.09 -32.68
N MET A 1058 2.95 0.74 -33.57
CA MET A 1058 3.20 -0.26 -34.63
C MET A 1058 4.14 0.23 -35.76
N LEU A 1059 4.57 1.48 -35.77
CA LEU A 1059 5.63 1.98 -36.67
C LEU A 1059 7.04 1.87 -36.06
N ASP A 1060 7.17 1.73 -34.74
CA ASP A 1060 8.45 1.74 -34.03
C ASP A 1060 8.89 0.33 -33.62
N GLU A 1061 9.53 -0.37 -34.56
CA GLU A 1061 10.03 -1.75 -34.41
C GLU A 1061 11.10 -1.92 -33.31
N ASN A 1062 11.57 -0.83 -32.68
CA ASN A 1062 12.47 -0.89 -31.51
C ASN A 1062 11.72 -1.11 -30.19
N LEU A 1063 10.40 -0.94 -30.19
CA LEU A 1063 9.56 -1.17 -29.01
C LEU A 1063 9.42 -2.68 -28.73
N PRO A 1064 9.12 -3.06 -27.47
CA PRO A 1064 8.65 -4.39 -27.15
C PRO A 1064 7.41 -4.77 -27.98
N LEU A 1065 7.27 -6.08 -28.25
CA LEU A 1065 6.14 -6.74 -28.91
C LEU A 1065 5.86 -6.34 -30.38
N THR A 1066 6.08 -5.07 -30.76
CA THR A 1066 5.64 -4.45 -32.03
C THR A 1066 5.85 -5.32 -33.27
N VAL A 1067 7.06 -5.89 -33.45
CA VAL A 1067 7.33 -6.74 -34.61
C VAL A 1067 6.47 -8.01 -34.58
N GLY A 1068 6.46 -8.74 -33.46
CA GLY A 1068 5.64 -9.94 -33.28
C GLY A 1068 4.13 -9.67 -33.49
N GLU A 1069 3.67 -8.47 -33.16
CA GLU A 1069 2.27 -8.07 -33.30
C GLU A 1069 1.85 -7.64 -34.72
N PHE A 1070 2.77 -7.62 -35.69
CA PHE A 1070 2.40 -7.49 -37.11
C PHE A 1070 1.50 -8.62 -37.60
N GLU A 1071 1.53 -9.78 -36.96
CA GLU A 1071 0.61 -10.89 -37.24
C GLU A 1071 -0.76 -10.75 -36.51
N GLU A 1072 -0.92 -9.82 -35.57
CA GLU A 1072 -2.18 -9.54 -34.87
C GLU A 1072 -2.91 -8.33 -35.48
N TRP A 1073 -2.24 -7.19 -35.60
CA TRP A 1073 -2.83 -5.92 -36.06
C TRP A 1073 -2.54 -5.63 -37.54
N GLY A 1074 -1.37 -6.06 -38.02
CA GLY A 1074 -0.79 -5.68 -39.31
C GLY A 1074 0.38 -4.71 -39.15
N ASN A 1075 1.16 -4.52 -40.22
CA ASN A 1075 2.29 -3.60 -40.25
C ASN A 1075 1.90 -2.29 -40.97
N PRO A 1076 1.82 -1.14 -40.28
CA PRO A 1076 1.49 0.16 -40.88
C PRO A 1076 2.52 0.67 -41.91
N LYS A 1077 3.69 0.04 -42.06
CA LYS A 1077 4.58 0.28 -43.23
C LYS A 1077 3.97 -0.25 -44.54
N ASN A 1078 2.89 -1.03 -44.51
CA ASN A 1078 2.07 -1.35 -45.68
C ASN A 1078 0.88 -0.39 -45.80
N LYS A 1079 0.66 0.22 -46.97
CA LYS A 1079 -0.40 1.23 -47.16
C LYS A 1079 -1.82 0.76 -46.85
N LYS A 1080 -2.18 -0.49 -47.22
CA LYS A 1080 -3.52 -1.03 -46.96
C LYS A 1080 -3.72 -1.30 -45.46
N GLN A 1081 -2.70 -1.86 -44.80
CA GLN A 1081 -2.74 -2.10 -43.35
C GLN A 1081 -2.74 -0.79 -42.56
N TYR A 1082 -1.93 0.21 -42.96
CA TYR A 1082 -1.98 1.57 -42.40
C TYR A 1082 -3.38 2.16 -42.42
N GLN A 1083 -4.02 2.20 -43.58
CA GLN A 1083 -5.38 2.74 -43.74
C GLN A 1083 -6.40 1.99 -42.88
N TYR A 1084 -6.29 0.66 -42.81
CA TYR A 1084 -7.18 -0.15 -41.99
C TYR A 1084 -6.96 0.09 -40.48
N ILE A 1085 -5.73 0.00 -39.98
CA ILE A 1085 -5.37 0.23 -38.57
C ILE A 1085 -5.76 1.65 -38.15
N LYS A 1086 -5.42 2.66 -38.96
CA LYS A 1086 -5.77 4.06 -38.70
C LYS A 1086 -7.27 4.29 -38.62
N SER A 1087 -8.08 3.46 -39.27
CA SER A 1087 -9.54 3.56 -39.23
C SER A 1087 -10.20 3.01 -37.95
N TYR A 1088 -9.42 2.47 -36.99
CA TYR A 1088 -9.91 2.11 -35.65
C TYR A 1088 -8.99 2.52 -34.49
N SER A 1089 -7.72 2.84 -34.75
CA SER A 1089 -6.73 3.25 -33.74
C SER A 1089 -7.30 4.35 -32.82
N PRO A 1090 -7.44 4.11 -31.50
CA PRO A 1090 -8.19 5.01 -30.62
C PRO A 1090 -7.65 6.43 -30.58
N TYR A 1091 -6.33 6.59 -30.46
CA TYR A 1091 -5.68 7.90 -30.47
C TYR A 1091 -5.94 8.67 -31.77
N ASP A 1092 -5.92 7.99 -32.91
CA ASP A 1092 -6.12 8.61 -34.22
C ASP A 1092 -7.58 9.04 -34.45
N ASN A 1093 -8.54 8.34 -33.85
CA ASN A 1093 -9.98 8.55 -34.07
C ASN A 1093 -10.68 9.38 -32.97
N VAL A 1094 -9.93 10.00 -32.05
CA VAL A 1094 -10.48 11.04 -31.16
C VAL A 1094 -10.99 12.21 -32.00
N LYS A 1095 -12.26 12.58 -31.82
CA LYS A 1095 -12.97 13.62 -32.58
C LYS A 1095 -13.82 14.48 -31.64
N ALA A 1096 -14.29 15.63 -32.12
CA ALA A 1096 -15.14 16.52 -31.34
C ALA A 1096 -16.54 15.92 -31.15
N GLN A 1097 -16.76 15.30 -29.99
CA GLN A 1097 -18.01 14.70 -29.56
C GLN A 1097 -18.02 14.56 -28.02
N ASP A 1098 -19.17 14.19 -27.48
CA ASP A 1098 -19.31 13.82 -26.07
C ASP A 1098 -18.76 12.41 -25.85
N TYR A 1099 -17.94 12.24 -24.83
CA TYR A 1099 -17.44 10.96 -24.33
C TYR A 1099 -18.06 10.61 -22.97
N PRO A 1100 -18.14 9.33 -22.59
CA PRO A 1100 -18.58 8.92 -21.25
C PRO A 1100 -17.54 9.32 -20.19
N ASN A 1101 -17.77 8.99 -18.91
CA ASN A 1101 -16.73 9.13 -17.90
C ASN A 1101 -15.59 8.13 -18.23
N LEU A 1102 -14.36 8.60 -18.45
CA LEU A 1102 -13.22 7.78 -18.87
C LEU A 1102 -12.15 7.73 -17.77
N LEU A 1103 -11.75 6.51 -17.40
CA LEU A 1103 -10.83 6.25 -16.30
C LEU A 1103 -9.64 5.43 -16.81
N PHE A 1104 -8.50 6.08 -17.02
CA PHE A 1104 -7.28 5.46 -17.52
C PHE A 1104 -6.33 5.10 -16.37
N PHE A 1105 -5.81 3.87 -16.37
CA PHE A 1105 -4.81 3.39 -15.41
C PHE A 1105 -3.58 2.88 -16.16
N THR A 1106 -2.37 3.13 -15.67
CA THR A 1106 -1.14 2.63 -16.30
C THR A 1106 0.04 2.52 -15.33
N GLY A 1107 1.06 1.74 -15.68
CA GLY A 1107 2.33 1.63 -14.95
C GLY A 1107 3.47 2.32 -15.71
N LEU A 1108 4.29 3.11 -15.02
CA LEU A 1108 5.44 3.80 -15.62
C LEU A 1108 6.52 2.83 -16.13
N ASN A 1109 6.61 1.63 -15.53
CA ASN A 1109 7.56 0.59 -15.91
C ASN A 1109 6.91 -0.52 -16.76
N ASP A 1110 5.74 -0.26 -17.37
CA ASP A 1110 5.06 -1.20 -18.25
C ASP A 1110 5.86 -1.40 -19.55
N THR A 1111 6.24 -2.66 -19.81
CA THR A 1111 7.01 -3.09 -20.99
C THR A 1111 6.16 -3.68 -22.10
N ARG A 1112 4.83 -3.65 -22.00
CA ARG A 1112 3.90 -4.21 -23.00
C ARG A 1112 3.03 -3.14 -23.64
N VAL A 1113 2.54 -2.21 -22.82
CA VAL A 1113 1.84 -1.00 -23.28
C VAL A 1113 2.51 0.19 -22.63
N GLY A 1114 3.11 1.06 -23.43
CA GLY A 1114 3.86 2.20 -22.89
C GLY A 1114 2.95 3.18 -22.15
N TYR A 1115 3.38 3.68 -20.98
CA TYR A 1115 2.63 4.66 -20.19
C TYR A 1115 2.24 5.92 -21.00
N TRP A 1116 3.00 6.24 -22.06
CA TRP A 1116 2.74 7.36 -22.94
C TRP A 1116 1.47 7.20 -23.78
N GLU A 1117 1.02 5.97 -24.06
CA GLU A 1117 -0.18 5.75 -24.87
C GLU A 1117 -1.46 6.28 -24.19
N PRO A 1118 -1.82 5.86 -22.96
CA PRO A 1118 -2.95 6.46 -22.24
C PRO A 1118 -2.69 7.94 -21.92
N ALA A 1119 -1.45 8.36 -21.66
CA ALA A 1119 -1.13 9.78 -21.40
C ALA A 1119 -1.41 10.68 -22.62
N LYS A 1120 -1.01 10.26 -23.82
CA LYS A 1120 -1.33 10.94 -25.08
C LYS A 1120 -2.82 10.91 -25.38
N MET A 1121 -3.49 9.77 -25.16
CA MET A 1121 -4.94 9.63 -25.36
C MET A 1121 -5.72 10.61 -24.48
N VAL A 1122 -5.37 10.71 -23.19
CA VAL A 1122 -5.99 11.64 -22.24
C VAL A 1122 -5.72 13.10 -22.63
N ALA A 1123 -4.48 13.44 -23.01
CA ALA A 1123 -4.13 14.76 -23.51
C ALA A 1123 -4.99 15.17 -24.72
N LYS A 1124 -5.14 14.27 -25.72
CA LYS A 1124 -5.93 14.54 -26.93
C LYS A 1124 -7.43 14.58 -26.67
N LEU A 1125 -7.96 13.67 -25.85
CA LEU A 1125 -9.37 13.68 -25.41
C LEU A 1125 -9.71 15.01 -24.72
N ARG A 1126 -8.88 15.46 -23.77
CA ARG A 1126 -9.10 16.70 -23.03
C ARG A 1126 -9.05 17.95 -23.93
N ALA A 1127 -8.30 17.91 -25.01
CA ALA A 1127 -8.23 18.99 -26.00
C ALA A 1127 -9.35 18.95 -27.08
N THR A 1128 -10.14 17.87 -27.15
CA THR A 1128 -11.06 17.62 -28.29
C THR A 1128 -12.51 17.34 -27.89
N LYS A 1129 -12.77 16.73 -26.73
CA LYS A 1129 -14.11 16.33 -26.29
C LYS A 1129 -15.03 17.53 -26.03
N THR A 1130 -16.33 17.37 -26.22
CA THR A 1130 -17.33 18.45 -26.05
C THR A 1130 -18.13 18.37 -24.75
N ASP A 1131 -18.00 17.28 -24.01
CA ASP A 1131 -18.69 17.04 -22.73
C ASP A 1131 -17.94 17.58 -21.50
N ASP A 1132 -18.65 17.67 -20.37
CA ASP A 1132 -18.09 17.88 -19.02
C ASP A 1132 -17.95 16.59 -18.20
N ASN A 1133 -18.00 15.40 -18.82
CA ASN A 1133 -17.81 14.14 -18.11
C ASN A 1133 -16.35 13.96 -17.66
N LEU A 1134 -16.20 13.11 -16.64
CA LEU A 1134 -14.94 12.92 -15.92
C LEU A 1134 -13.89 12.20 -16.79
N LEU A 1135 -12.68 12.77 -16.88
CA LEU A 1135 -11.54 12.18 -17.61
C LEU A 1135 -10.32 12.12 -16.68
N LEU A 1136 -10.01 10.93 -16.15
CA LEU A 1136 -8.92 10.70 -15.20
C LEU A 1136 -7.80 9.84 -15.79
N LEU A 1137 -6.57 10.08 -15.32
CA LEU A 1137 -5.39 9.27 -15.59
C LEU A 1137 -4.63 9.01 -14.29
N LYS A 1138 -4.52 7.73 -13.92
CA LYS A 1138 -3.69 7.26 -12.82
C LYS A 1138 -2.46 6.53 -13.35
N THR A 1139 -1.27 7.05 -13.05
CA THR A 1139 0.01 6.41 -13.38
C THR A 1139 0.70 5.92 -12.12
N ASP A 1140 0.95 4.62 -12.01
CA ASP A 1140 1.79 4.06 -10.95
C ASP A 1140 3.28 4.17 -11.33
N PHE A 1141 4.08 4.87 -10.52
CA PHE A 1141 5.51 5.11 -10.80
C PHE A 1141 6.45 3.94 -10.40
N SER A 1142 5.91 2.90 -9.76
CA SER A 1142 6.66 1.73 -9.25
C SER A 1142 6.34 0.45 -10.01
N ASN A 1143 5.10 0.31 -10.49
CA ASN A 1143 4.59 -0.91 -11.12
C ASN A 1143 4.73 -0.91 -12.65
N GLY A 1144 4.62 -2.09 -13.25
CA GLY A 1144 4.46 -2.30 -14.69
C GLY A 1144 3.09 -2.91 -15.01
N HIS A 1145 3.01 -3.71 -16.08
CA HIS A 1145 1.75 -4.16 -16.69
C HIS A 1145 0.76 -4.86 -15.74
N SER A 1146 1.29 -5.62 -14.77
CA SER A 1146 0.47 -6.42 -13.85
C SER A 1146 0.05 -5.69 -12.56
N GLY A 1147 0.31 -4.39 -12.45
CA GLY A 1147 0.07 -3.62 -11.22
C GLY A 1147 1.01 -4.04 -10.07
N GLY A 1148 0.54 -3.89 -8.83
CA GLY A 1148 1.35 -4.15 -7.63
C GLY A 1148 1.63 -5.62 -7.37
N SER A 1149 2.84 -5.93 -6.90
CA SER A 1149 3.35 -7.31 -6.79
C SER A 1149 2.84 -8.13 -5.58
N GLY A 1150 2.31 -7.48 -4.53
CA GLY A 1150 1.81 -8.16 -3.33
C GLY A 1150 0.42 -8.79 -3.55
N ARG A 1151 0.12 -9.90 -2.88
CA ARG A 1151 -1.13 -10.67 -3.08
C ARG A 1151 -2.42 -9.89 -2.82
N PHE A 1152 -2.36 -8.79 -2.08
CA PHE A 1152 -3.51 -7.92 -1.84
C PHE A 1152 -3.50 -6.63 -2.67
N ALA A 1153 -2.44 -6.35 -3.44
CA ALA A 1153 -2.30 -5.09 -4.17
C ALA A 1153 -3.45 -4.83 -5.16
N GLY A 1154 -3.79 -5.81 -6.01
CA GLY A 1154 -4.89 -5.70 -6.96
C GLY A 1154 -6.29 -5.52 -6.34
N PHE A 1155 -6.47 -5.80 -5.04
CA PHE A 1155 -7.70 -5.45 -4.33
C PHE A 1155 -7.75 -3.96 -3.95
N ARG A 1156 -6.62 -3.27 -3.84
CA ARG A 1156 -6.58 -1.81 -3.65
C ARG A 1156 -7.05 -1.12 -4.92
N ASP A 1157 -6.55 -1.58 -6.08
CA ASP A 1157 -6.96 -1.09 -7.40
C ASP A 1157 -8.45 -1.41 -7.66
N SER A 1158 -8.87 -2.66 -7.39
CA SER A 1158 -10.30 -3.05 -7.41
C SER A 1158 -11.16 -2.13 -6.53
N ALA A 1159 -10.71 -1.80 -5.32
CA ALA A 1159 -11.45 -0.94 -4.40
C ALA A 1159 -11.48 0.53 -4.85
N TYR A 1160 -10.42 1.01 -5.49
CA TYR A 1160 -10.36 2.32 -6.14
C TYR A 1160 -11.41 2.40 -7.27
N HIS A 1161 -11.42 1.42 -8.17
CA HIS A 1161 -12.35 1.35 -9.30
C HIS A 1161 -13.81 1.25 -8.79
N LEU A 1162 -14.09 0.32 -7.88
CA LEU A 1162 -15.45 0.12 -7.37
C LEU A 1162 -16.00 1.32 -6.60
N ALA A 1163 -15.19 2.00 -5.79
CA ALA A 1163 -15.62 3.20 -5.08
C ALA A 1163 -16.05 4.31 -6.07
N LEU A 1164 -15.28 4.51 -7.14
CA LEU A 1164 -15.57 5.53 -8.16
C LEU A 1164 -16.79 5.13 -9.03
N ILE A 1165 -16.90 3.87 -9.45
CA ILE A 1165 -18.09 3.34 -10.14
C ILE A 1165 -19.36 3.58 -9.31
N PHE A 1166 -19.32 3.29 -8.01
CA PHE A 1166 -20.50 3.44 -7.14
C PHE A 1166 -20.87 4.92 -6.92
N GLU A 1167 -19.89 5.82 -6.85
CA GLU A 1167 -20.15 7.26 -6.76
C GLU A 1167 -20.72 7.83 -8.07
N LEU A 1168 -20.15 7.48 -9.22
CA LEU A 1168 -20.65 7.95 -10.53
C LEU A 1168 -22.10 7.47 -10.78
N GLU A 1169 -22.42 6.22 -10.47
CA GLU A 1169 -23.80 5.70 -10.53
C GLU A 1169 -24.74 6.39 -9.52
N ARG A 1170 -24.26 6.78 -8.34
CA ARG A 1170 -25.03 7.57 -7.36
C ARG A 1170 -25.35 8.97 -7.91
N LEU A 1171 -24.36 9.64 -8.49
CA LEU A 1171 -24.51 10.96 -9.10
C LEU A 1171 -25.44 10.92 -10.32
N ARG A 1172 -25.30 9.90 -11.18
CA ARG A 1172 -26.19 9.64 -12.33
C ARG A 1172 -27.65 9.54 -11.90
N LYS A 1173 -27.96 8.68 -10.91
CA LYS A 1173 -29.32 8.54 -10.35
C LYS A 1173 -29.84 9.82 -9.70
N ALA A 1174 -28.98 10.60 -9.05
CA ALA A 1174 -29.37 11.88 -8.47
C ALA A 1174 -29.73 12.92 -9.56
N LYS A 1175 -29.07 12.89 -10.72
CA LYS A 1175 -29.43 13.71 -11.90
C LYS A 1175 -30.77 13.26 -12.48
N GLU A 1176 -30.97 11.95 -12.69
CA GLU A 1176 -32.26 11.38 -13.15
C GLU A 1176 -33.43 11.79 -12.23
N LEU A 1177 -33.27 11.66 -10.91
CA LEU A 1177 -34.31 12.01 -9.92
C LEU A 1177 -34.62 13.50 -9.83
N LYS A 1178 -33.67 14.38 -10.20
CA LYS A 1178 -33.93 15.83 -10.31
C LYS A 1178 -34.69 16.16 -11.59
N MET A 1179 -34.40 15.48 -12.70
CA MET A 1179 -35.08 15.68 -13.99
C MET A 1179 -36.47 15.05 -14.05
N SER A 1180 -36.78 14.09 -13.17
CA SER A 1180 -38.09 13.42 -13.11
C SER A 1180 -39.05 14.00 -12.06
N LYS A 1181 -38.71 15.12 -11.41
CA LYS A 1181 -39.66 15.92 -10.64
C LYS A 1181 -40.20 17.03 -11.56
N PRO A 1182 -41.53 17.13 -11.74
CA PRO A 1182 -42.14 18.22 -12.50
C PRO A 1182 -41.99 19.57 -11.78
#